data_AF-A0A840V6Y2-F1
#
_entry.id   AF-A0A840V6Y2-F1
#
_cell.length_a   1.000
_cell.length_b   1.000
_cell.length_c   1.000
_cell.angle_alpha   90.00
_cell.angle_beta   90.00
_cell.angle_gamma   90.00
#
_symmetry.space_group_name_H-M   'P 1'
#
loop_
_entity.id
_entity.type
_entity.pdbx_description
1 polymer ?
#
loop_
_entity_poly.entity_id
_entity_poly.type
_entity_poly.pdbx_seq_one_letter_code
_entity_poly.pdbx_strand_id
1 'polypeptide(L)'
;MRARSWMVLILAAGVGLGELQARAGGGGGFGGGGGGGFGGGGFSGGGGGSGGDGDLGWLIFWLLRLCIEKPWFGVPLLGIVVWLFYTSGWKGVQKGEAYRQGQVIRKGAAIQSHRRRQEALAQLEQRDPGFDEGAFLERVNRAFLKIQTAWCGQDLGDVQAFISDGVDERFSLQIAEQKEDGWRDHMENLQVRRMQLVQVESDQVYDEVTVRVDASARDFRVDLRTGRRLSGSSMEEAFSEYWSFIRRPNAKTLKGGGLIEGRCPNCGSPLVLNESAQCESCESRVKSGAYDWVLSEITQASEWQIRDGGQVPGQRALLKKDPGFSVQALEDKASVVFWRMMAAYRAGKSGPIRKMASDDFVSKLEKTFAVSDSKGRAYPGEVAVGAVETVGLYPGDAWDRALVKVRWSGARFYQKPSGQRVRDGEKWIQTEILVLTRKGDVRTPLEQGLLSSHCPSCGGSVSSSAAEACEYCGQVIQDGSWDWVLEYRGGLYDPWIQSLVEQSKVLTPSHRGGLALAAWLVEVMLADGEIDAKEMKILEAYAKRAGLSTREVESLIEAGKSRSLQLEGPKEPGEAREWLMEMAEMALADGRISAEETQALQLLGKRLQFSSYDIQMLIRQARAKLYQESRSQIRDRASSRRG
;
A
#
# COMPACT_ATOMS: atom_id res chain seq x y z
N MET A 1 4.74 -41.95 -57.74
CA MET A 1 4.90 -40.53 -57.33
C MET A 1 4.50 -40.42 -55.86
N ARG A 2 5.47 -40.32 -54.95
CA ARG A 2 5.23 -40.15 -53.51
C ARG A 2 5.73 -38.76 -53.11
N ALA A 3 4.80 -37.83 -52.90
CA ALA A 3 5.12 -36.48 -52.45
C ALA A 3 5.44 -36.50 -50.95
N ARG A 4 6.64 -36.03 -50.60
CA ARG A 4 7.13 -35.86 -49.23
C ARG A 4 6.53 -34.57 -48.64
N SER A 5 5.69 -34.70 -47.61
CA SER A 5 5.29 -33.57 -46.76
C SER A 5 6.42 -33.21 -45.80
N TRP A 6 6.90 -31.97 -45.87
CA TRP A 6 7.77 -31.36 -44.87
C TRP A 6 6.89 -30.69 -43.82
N MET A 7 6.86 -31.23 -42.59
CA MET A 7 6.28 -30.55 -41.43
C MET A 7 7.30 -29.54 -40.88
N VAL A 8 6.98 -28.25 -41.00
CA VAL A 8 7.67 -27.17 -40.29
C VAL A 8 7.23 -27.23 -38.83
N LEU A 9 8.15 -27.62 -37.94
CA LEU A 9 8.03 -27.48 -36.49
C LEU A 9 8.24 -26.01 -36.13
N ILE A 10 7.14 -25.29 -35.87
CA ILE A 10 7.20 -23.97 -35.22
C ILE A 10 7.42 -24.22 -33.72
N LEU A 11 8.67 -24.08 -33.28
CA LEU A 11 9.02 -23.92 -31.86
C LEU A 11 8.50 -22.55 -31.41
N ALA A 12 7.29 -22.55 -30.84
CA ALA A 12 6.79 -21.41 -30.09
C ALA A 12 7.58 -21.29 -28.78
N ALA A 13 8.69 -20.54 -28.81
CA ALA A 13 9.31 -20.03 -27.60
C ALA A 13 8.34 -19.00 -26.98
N GLY A 14 7.51 -19.46 -26.05
CA GLY A 14 6.69 -18.59 -25.24
C GLY A 14 7.59 -17.67 -24.42
N VAL A 15 7.67 -16.40 -24.82
CA VAL A 15 8.18 -15.33 -23.96
C VAL A 15 7.10 -15.11 -22.90
N GLY A 16 7.20 -15.86 -21.80
CA GLY A 16 6.49 -15.50 -20.58
C GLY A 16 7.06 -14.17 -20.09
N LEU A 17 6.20 -13.15 -19.97
CA LEU A 17 6.50 -12.00 -19.13
C LEU A 17 6.67 -12.55 -17.72
N GLY A 18 7.92 -12.57 -17.23
CA GLY A 18 8.23 -13.08 -15.91
C GLY A 18 7.60 -12.16 -14.87
N GLU A 19 6.92 -12.74 -13.88
CA GLU A 19 6.62 -12.01 -12.67
C GLU A 19 7.90 -11.84 -11.86
N LEU A 20 8.11 -10.63 -11.37
CA LEU A 20 9.20 -10.26 -10.49
C LEU A 20 8.91 -10.84 -9.12
N GLN A 21 9.56 -11.95 -8.75
CA GLN A 21 9.16 -12.75 -7.59
C GLN A 21 10.22 -12.77 -6.47
N ALA A 22 11.45 -12.34 -6.73
CA ALA A 22 12.61 -12.62 -5.88
C ALA A 22 13.15 -11.45 -5.04
N ARG A 23 12.41 -10.34 -4.96
CA ARG A 23 12.84 -9.15 -4.19
C ARG A 23 12.42 -9.23 -2.74
N ALA A 24 13.26 -8.70 -1.87
CA ALA A 24 12.93 -8.48 -0.46
C ALA A 24 11.62 -7.67 -0.25
N GLY A 25 11.26 -6.75 -1.15
CA GLY A 25 10.00 -6.01 -1.11
C GLY A 25 8.75 -6.76 -1.57
N GLY A 26 8.83 -8.04 -1.95
CA GLY A 26 7.66 -8.91 -2.18
C GLY A 26 6.96 -8.77 -3.54
N GLY A 27 7.68 -8.93 -4.66
CA GLY A 27 7.20 -8.67 -6.04
C GLY A 27 5.99 -9.47 -6.56
N GLY A 28 5.74 -10.67 -6.05
CA GLY A 28 4.89 -11.65 -6.74
C GLY A 28 3.41 -11.71 -6.36
N GLY A 29 2.79 -10.64 -5.82
CA GLY A 29 1.40 -10.68 -5.34
C GLY A 29 0.52 -9.49 -5.74
N PHE A 30 1.13 -8.32 -5.96
CA PHE A 30 0.43 -7.08 -6.31
C PHE A 30 0.83 -6.56 -7.70
N GLY A 31 1.65 -7.32 -8.44
CA GLY A 31 2.20 -7.00 -9.75
C GLY A 31 1.24 -7.26 -10.91
N GLY A 32 0.09 -6.59 -10.92
CA GLY A 32 -0.88 -6.62 -12.02
C GLY A 32 -0.88 -5.32 -12.83
N GLY A 33 0.24 -4.95 -13.46
CA GLY A 33 0.28 -3.80 -14.36
C GLY A 33 1.67 -3.17 -14.41
N GLY A 34 2.34 -3.30 -15.56
CA GLY A 34 3.68 -2.78 -15.79
C GLY A 34 3.83 -1.34 -15.31
N GLY A 35 4.82 -1.13 -14.44
CA GLY A 35 5.31 0.19 -14.10
C GLY A 35 5.79 0.87 -15.38
N GLY A 36 4.94 1.75 -15.93
CA GLY A 36 5.33 2.64 -17.00
C GLY A 36 6.48 3.50 -16.47
N GLY A 37 7.68 3.21 -16.95
CA GLY A 37 8.87 3.97 -16.61
C GLY A 37 8.61 5.46 -16.81
N PHE A 38 8.79 6.23 -15.75
CA PHE A 38 8.92 7.67 -15.83
C PHE A 38 10.32 8.00 -16.38
N GLY A 39 10.53 7.63 -17.65
CA GLY A 39 11.61 8.14 -18.47
C GLY A 39 11.15 9.46 -19.07
N GLY A 40 11.76 10.55 -18.62
CA GLY A 40 11.66 11.86 -19.28
C GLY A 40 12.26 11.79 -20.67
N GLY A 41 11.48 11.33 -21.64
CA GLY A 41 11.72 11.52 -23.06
C GLY A 41 10.92 12.74 -23.51
N GLY A 42 11.59 13.86 -23.67
CA GLY A 42 11.00 15.06 -24.27
C GLY A 42 10.57 14.77 -25.69
N PHE A 43 9.28 14.52 -25.92
CA PHE A 43 8.68 14.75 -27.22
C PHE A 43 8.43 16.25 -27.34
N SER A 44 9.36 16.93 -28.01
CA SER A 44 9.11 18.23 -28.63
C SER A 44 8.04 18.04 -29.71
N GLY A 45 6.77 18.04 -29.29
CA GLY A 45 5.66 18.31 -30.19
C GLY A 45 5.68 19.79 -30.51
N GLY A 46 6.45 20.13 -31.54
CA GLY A 46 6.55 21.48 -32.08
C GLY A 46 5.15 22.01 -32.38
N GLY A 47 4.76 23.07 -31.66
CA GLY A 47 3.79 24.02 -32.17
C GLY A 47 4.44 24.81 -33.29
N GLY A 48 3.79 24.80 -34.45
CA GLY A 48 4.18 25.47 -35.68
C GLY A 48 3.51 24.71 -36.82
N GLY A 49 2.28 25.06 -37.23
CA GLY A 49 2.00 26.41 -37.71
C GLY A 49 2.71 26.65 -39.04
N SER A 50 2.55 25.75 -40.01
CA SER A 50 2.70 26.07 -41.44
C SER A 50 1.47 25.52 -42.14
N GLY A 51 0.55 26.36 -42.62
CA GLY A 51 0.77 27.02 -43.90
C GLY A 51 0.28 26.07 -45.00
N GLY A 52 -1.05 26.00 -45.16
CA GLY A 52 -1.74 25.16 -46.13
C GLY A 52 -3.13 25.71 -46.39
N ASP A 53 -3.22 26.98 -46.78
CA ASP A 53 -4.44 27.74 -47.12
C ASP A 53 -5.16 27.23 -48.40
N GLY A 54 -5.00 25.96 -48.78
CA GLY A 54 -5.52 25.40 -50.03
C GLY A 54 -6.75 24.50 -49.89
N ASP A 55 -6.79 23.60 -48.90
CA ASP A 55 -7.68 22.42 -48.98
C ASP A 55 -9.03 22.61 -48.26
N LEU A 56 -9.04 23.22 -47.09
CA LEU A 56 -10.29 23.47 -46.34
C LEU A 56 -11.11 24.61 -46.98
N GLY A 57 -10.44 25.65 -47.47
CA GLY A 57 -11.09 26.76 -48.18
C GLY A 57 -11.74 26.31 -49.49
N TRP A 58 -11.11 25.39 -50.23
CA TRP A 58 -11.64 24.84 -51.48
C TRP A 58 -12.89 23.98 -51.25
N LEU A 59 -12.90 23.14 -50.22
CA LEU A 59 -14.06 22.33 -49.84
C LEU A 59 -15.24 23.21 -49.35
N ILE A 60 -14.96 24.24 -48.55
CA ILE A 60 -15.97 25.20 -48.09
C ILE A 60 -16.53 26.00 -49.27
N PHE A 61 -15.68 26.44 -50.20
CA PHE A 61 -16.10 27.14 -51.41
C PHE A 61 -17.03 26.28 -52.27
N TRP A 62 -16.68 25.01 -52.53
CA TRP A 62 -17.54 24.09 -53.26
C TRP A 62 -18.85 23.79 -52.52
N LEU A 63 -18.82 23.67 -51.19
CA LEU A 63 -20.01 23.47 -50.37
C LEU A 63 -20.98 24.67 -50.46
N LEU A 64 -20.44 25.89 -50.36
CA LEU A 64 -21.22 27.13 -50.51
C LEU A 64 -21.76 27.29 -51.93
N ARG A 65 -20.95 26.97 -52.94
CA ARG A 65 -21.37 26.96 -54.34
C ARG A 65 -22.49 25.94 -54.59
N LEU A 66 -22.41 24.76 -53.98
CA LEU A 66 -23.45 23.72 -54.05
C LEU A 66 -24.77 24.17 -53.40
N CYS A 67 -24.70 24.97 -52.34
CA CYS A 67 -25.87 25.61 -51.73
C CYS A 67 -26.56 26.62 -52.66
N ILE A 68 -25.79 27.30 -53.53
CA ILE A 68 -26.32 28.30 -54.48
C ILE A 68 -26.84 27.63 -55.76
N GLU A 69 -26.07 26.72 -56.37
CA GLU A 69 -26.41 26.09 -57.65
C GLU A 69 -27.47 24.97 -57.52
N LYS A 70 -27.49 24.26 -56.39
CA LYS A 70 -28.41 23.13 -56.12
C LYS A 70 -28.92 23.16 -54.66
N PRO A 71 -29.82 24.12 -54.30
CA PRO A 71 -30.24 24.35 -52.93
C PRO A 71 -30.85 23.12 -52.22
N TRP A 72 -31.61 22.30 -52.95
CA TRP A 72 -32.18 21.04 -52.47
C TRP A 72 -31.13 20.15 -51.80
N PHE A 73 -29.91 20.07 -52.34
CA PHE A 73 -28.87 19.14 -51.85
C PHE A 73 -27.83 19.86 -50.97
N GLY A 74 -27.50 21.11 -51.31
CA GLY A 74 -26.48 21.87 -50.59
C GLY A 74 -26.90 22.27 -49.19
N VAL A 75 -28.14 22.75 -49.00
CA VAL A 75 -28.62 23.20 -47.69
C VAL A 75 -28.70 22.05 -46.67
N PRO A 76 -29.22 20.85 -47.00
CA PRO A 76 -29.18 19.71 -46.09
C PRO A 76 -27.75 19.25 -45.76
N LEU A 77 -26.86 19.20 -46.76
CA LEU A 77 -25.46 18.79 -46.56
C LEU A 77 -24.71 19.77 -45.64
N LEU A 78 -24.92 21.08 -45.83
CA LEU A 78 -24.39 22.12 -44.94
C LEU A 78 -24.92 21.94 -43.51
N GLY A 79 -26.22 21.67 -43.34
CA GLY A 79 -26.83 21.38 -42.05
C GLY A 79 -26.21 20.17 -41.34
N ILE A 80 -25.92 19.09 -42.08
CA ILE A 80 -25.23 17.90 -41.55
C ILE A 80 -23.80 18.23 -41.16
N VAL A 81 -23.05 18.98 -41.97
CA VAL A 81 -21.67 19.38 -41.66
C VAL A 81 -21.63 20.27 -40.42
N VAL A 82 -22.51 21.26 -40.32
CA VAL A 82 -22.63 22.13 -39.13
C VAL A 82 -23.04 21.31 -37.91
N TRP A 83 -23.99 20.38 -38.03
CA TRP A 83 -24.40 19.49 -36.95
C TRP A 83 -23.26 18.55 -36.51
N LEU A 84 -22.49 18.00 -37.45
CA LEU A 84 -21.30 17.19 -37.15
C LEU A 84 -20.21 18.03 -36.47
N PHE A 85 -19.95 19.26 -36.91
CA PHE A 85 -19.00 20.16 -36.26
C PHE A 85 -19.47 20.58 -34.86
N TYR A 86 -20.76 20.86 -34.70
CA TYR A 86 -21.35 21.21 -33.40
C TYR A 86 -21.33 20.03 -32.42
N THR A 87 -21.63 18.82 -32.88
CA THR A 87 -21.66 17.62 -32.01
C THR A 87 -20.29 17.01 -31.78
N SER A 88 -19.38 17.04 -32.76
CA SER A 88 -18.05 16.42 -32.69
C SER A 88 -16.99 17.40 -32.19
N GLY A 89 -17.03 18.66 -32.65
CA GLY A 89 -16.12 19.72 -32.22
C GLY A 89 -16.34 20.11 -30.77
N TRP A 90 -17.59 20.21 -30.31
CA TRP A 90 -17.89 20.57 -28.92
C TRP A 90 -17.49 19.46 -27.93
N LYS A 91 -17.72 18.19 -28.30
CA LYS A 91 -17.22 17.03 -27.53
C LYS A 91 -15.68 16.93 -27.55
N GLY A 92 -15.04 17.30 -28.65
CA GLY A 92 -13.57 17.34 -28.78
C GLY A 92 -12.91 18.42 -27.94
N VAL A 93 -13.46 19.64 -27.93
CA VAL A 93 -12.98 20.77 -27.12
C VAL A 93 -13.14 20.48 -25.63
N GLN A 94 -14.27 19.92 -25.19
CA GLN A 94 -14.47 19.52 -23.79
C GLN A 94 -13.49 18.43 -23.33
N LYS A 95 -13.19 17.45 -24.19
CA LYS A 95 -12.17 16.42 -23.91
C LYS A 95 -10.76 17.01 -23.84
N GLY A 96 -10.42 17.95 -24.73
CA GLY A 96 -9.13 18.64 -24.74
C GLY A 96 -8.91 19.54 -23.51
N GLU A 97 -9.94 20.25 -23.06
CA GLU A 97 -9.88 21.10 -21.87
C GLU A 97 -9.80 20.28 -20.58
N ALA A 98 -10.58 19.20 -20.47
CA ALA A 98 -10.47 18.23 -19.38
C ALA A 98 -9.05 17.64 -19.27
N TYR A 99 -8.42 17.32 -20.39
CA TYR A 99 -7.04 16.82 -20.43
C TYR A 99 -6.03 17.86 -19.92
N ARG A 100 -6.13 19.12 -20.36
CA ARG A 100 -5.26 20.21 -19.91
C ARG A 100 -5.44 20.50 -18.42
N GLN A 101 -6.68 20.54 -17.94
CA GLN A 101 -6.99 20.73 -16.53
C GLN A 101 -6.41 19.60 -15.67
N GLY A 102 -6.55 18.35 -16.11
CA GLY A 102 -5.94 17.18 -15.45
C GLY A 102 -4.43 17.26 -15.34
N GLN A 103 -3.73 17.76 -16.37
CA GLN A 103 -2.27 17.99 -16.29
C GLN A 103 -1.89 19.06 -15.26
N VAL A 104 -2.71 20.10 -15.10
CA VAL A 104 -2.48 21.14 -14.09
C VAL A 104 -2.73 20.60 -12.68
N ILE A 105 -3.77 19.78 -12.49
CA ILE A 105 -4.07 19.11 -11.21
C ILE A 105 -2.88 18.24 -10.77
N ARG A 106 -2.38 17.39 -11.66
CA ARG A 106 -1.17 16.57 -11.40
C ARG A 106 0.04 17.43 -11.01
N LYS A 107 0.25 18.55 -11.70
CA LYS A 107 1.35 19.48 -11.41
C LYS A 107 1.20 20.18 -10.06
N GLY A 108 -0.01 20.59 -9.68
CA GLY A 108 -0.29 21.21 -8.39
C GLY A 108 -0.03 20.25 -7.23
N ALA A 109 -0.65 19.06 -7.26
CA ALA A 109 -0.44 18.03 -6.25
C ALA A 109 1.06 17.71 -6.05
N ALA A 110 1.83 17.59 -7.14
CA ALA A 110 3.28 17.40 -7.07
C ALA A 110 4.06 18.59 -6.48
N ILE A 111 3.56 19.83 -6.62
CA ILE A 111 4.15 21.02 -5.99
C ILE A 111 3.85 21.06 -4.49
N GLN A 112 2.62 20.73 -4.10
CA GLN A 112 2.22 20.69 -2.70
C GLN A 112 3.00 19.64 -1.91
N SER A 113 3.09 18.42 -2.44
CA SER A 113 3.90 17.36 -1.81
C SER A 113 5.37 17.77 -1.70
N HIS A 114 5.91 18.39 -2.75
CA HIS A 114 7.28 18.92 -2.72
C HIS A 114 7.48 20.01 -1.67
N ARG A 115 6.53 20.95 -1.50
CA ARG A 115 6.61 22.00 -0.47
C ARG A 115 6.56 21.40 0.94
N ARG A 116 5.58 20.52 1.23
CA ARG A 116 5.47 19.84 2.54
C ARG A 116 6.77 19.08 2.87
N ARG A 117 7.30 18.35 1.89
CA ARG A 117 8.58 17.65 2.02
C ARG A 117 9.74 18.60 2.36
N GLN A 118 9.83 19.75 1.69
CA GLN A 118 10.88 20.75 1.96
C GLN A 118 10.75 21.35 3.37
N GLU A 119 9.53 21.66 3.81
CA GLU A 119 9.28 22.18 5.15
C GLU A 119 9.65 21.15 6.22
N ALA A 120 9.25 19.89 6.05
CA ALA A 120 9.59 18.80 6.96
C ALA A 120 11.11 18.52 6.97
N LEU A 121 11.76 18.54 5.81
CA LEU A 121 13.21 18.38 5.71
C LEU A 121 13.95 19.53 6.42
N ALA A 122 13.50 20.78 6.26
CA ALA A 122 14.10 21.92 6.95
C ALA A 122 13.97 21.81 8.48
N GLN A 123 12.85 21.27 8.98
CA GLN A 123 12.68 21.00 10.42
C GLN A 123 13.60 19.89 10.91
N LEU A 124 13.79 18.85 10.11
CA LEU A 124 14.75 17.77 10.39
C LEU A 124 16.19 18.32 10.47
N GLU A 125 16.60 19.13 9.49
CA GLU A 125 17.93 19.77 9.44
C GLU A 125 18.14 20.76 10.59
N GLN A 126 17.10 21.47 11.03
CA GLN A 126 17.17 22.33 12.20
C GLN A 126 17.44 21.52 13.48
N ARG A 127 16.79 20.35 13.63
CA ARG A 127 17.02 19.44 14.76
C ARG A 127 18.36 18.72 14.63
N ASP A 128 18.81 18.39 13.43
CA ASP A 128 20.05 17.68 13.15
C ASP A 128 20.86 18.38 12.06
N PRO A 129 21.67 19.40 12.41
CA PRO A 129 22.47 20.15 11.45
C PRO A 129 23.55 19.31 10.72
N GLY A 130 23.78 18.07 11.17
CA GLY A 130 24.67 17.12 10.51
C GLY A 130 23.97 16.27 9.46
N PHE A 131 22.64 16.35 9.33
CA PHE A 131 21.89 15.62 8.31
C PHE A 131 22.17 16.22 6.93
N ASP A 132 22.44 15.36 5.96
CA ASP A 132 22.62 15.71 4.55
C ASP A 132 21.83 14.71 3.70
N GLU A 133 20.92 15.20 2.85
CA GLU A 133 20.04 14.36 2.02
C GLU A 133 20.88 13.43 1.12
N GLY A 134 21.97 13.92 0.53
CA GLY A 134 22.82 13.13 -0.36
C GLY A 134 23.53 11.99 0.36
N ALA A 135 24.17 12.29 1.48
CA ALA A 135 24.83 11.31 2.33
C ALA A 135 23.83 10.28 2.88
N PHE A 136 22.63 10.71 3.25
CA PHE A 136 21.57 9.80 3.68
C PHE A 136 21.16 8.84 2.57
N LEU A 137 20.93 9.33 1.34
CA LEU A 137 20.60 8.47 0.19
C LEU A 137 21.70 7.45 -0.13
N GLU A 138 22.98 7.81 0.04
CA GLU A 138 24.09 6.86 -0.10
C GLU A 138 24.09 5.78 0.98
N ARG A 139 23.67 6.10 2.21
CA ARG A 139 23.47 5.10 3.26
C ARG A 139 22.31 4.17 2.94
N VAL A 140 21.20 4.71 2.44
CA VAL A 140 20.05 3.90 1.98
C VAL A 140 20.45 2.98 0.83
N ASN A 141 21.30 3.44 -0.10
CA ASN A 141 21.84 2.59 -1.16
C ASN A 141 22.65 1.40 -0.62
N ARG A 142 23.50 1.62 0.39
CA ARG A 142 24.22 0.53 1.07
C ARG A 142 23.27 -0.43 1.77
N ALA A 143 22.28 0.09 2.50
CA ALA A 143 21.26 -0.71 3.17
C ALA A 143 20.49 -1.59 2.17
N PHE A 144 20.06 -1.00 1.05
CA PHE A 144 19.36 -1.70 -0.03
C PHE A 144 20.19 -2.88 -0.57
N LEU A 145 21.45 -2.64 -0.94
CA LEU A 145 22.31 -3.69 -1.47
C LEU A 145 22.60 -4.80 -0.43
N LYS A 146 22.83 -4.43 0.83
CA LYS A 146 23.02 -5.40 1.92
C LYS A 146 21.80 -6.28 2.13
N ILE A 147 20.59 -5.70 2.13
CA ILE A 147 19.35 -6.45 2.29
C ILE A 147 19.07 -7.36 1.10
N GLN A 148 19.26 -6.91 -0.14
CA GLN A 148 19.10 -7.79 -1.30
C GLN A 148 20.11 -8.96 -1.25
N THR A 149 21.35 -8.70 -0.82
CA THR A 149 22.36 -9.74 -0.61
C THR A 149 21.95 -10.74 0.47
N ALA A 150 21.51 -10.25 1.62
CA ALA A 150 21.03 -11.05 2.75
C ALA A 150 19.81 -11.91 2.37
N TRP A 151 18.86 -11.33 1.65
CA TRP A 151 17.65 -11.98 1.14
C TRP A 151 17.98 -13.13 0.18
N CYS A 152 18.75 -12.87 -0.89
CA CYS A 152 19.16 -13.91 -1.84
C CYS A 152 20.14 -14.93 -1.21
N GLY A 153 20.90 -14.52 -0.21
CA GLY A 153 21.77 -15.37 0.59
C GLY A 153 21.02 -16.24 1.61
N GLN A 154 19.76 -15.89 1.92
CA GLN A 154 18.97 -16.49 2.98
C GLN A 154 19.63 -16.40 4.38
N ASP A 155 20.33 -15.30 4.63
CA ASP A 155 21.05 -14.99 5.87
C ASP A 155 20.89 -13.51 6.19
N LEU A 156 20.24 -13.21 7.33
CA LEU A 156 19.91 -11.85 7.76
C LEU A 156 20.93 -11.26 8.74
N GLY A 157 21.96 -12.01 9.14
CA GLY A 157 22.87 -11.60 10.23
C GLY A 157 23.45 -10.20 10.06
N ASP A 158 23.89 -9.87 8.83
CA ASP A 158 24.49 -8.57 8.49
C ASP A 158 23.51 -7.38 8.48
N VAL A 159 22.20 -7.65 8.46
CA VAL A 159 21.15 -6.61 8.33
C VAL A 159 20.27 -6.47 9.56
N GLN A 160 20.24 -7.46 10.45
CA GLN A 160 19.48 -7.47 11.71
C GLN A 160 19.68 -6.22 12.56
N ALA A 161 20.87 -5.62 12.49
CA ALA A 161 21.23 -4.42 13.24
C ALA A 161 20.46 -3.14 12.85
N PHE A 162 19.96 -3.05 11.61
CA PHE A 162 19.34 -1.82 11.10
C PHE A 162 17.95 -2.03 10.51
N ILE A 163 17.36 -3.22 10.64
CA ILE A 163 15.95 -3.48 10.28
C ILE A 163 15.11 -3.62 11.55
N SER A 164 13.85 -3.21 11.53
CA SER A 164 12.93 -3.40 12.66
C SER A 164 12.61 -4.88 12.89
N ASP A 165 12.01 -5.21 14.03
CA ASP A 165 11.57 -6.58 14.30
C ASP A 165 10.44 -7.00 13.33
N GLY A 166 9.57 -6.08 12.90
CA GLY A 166 8.56 -6.38 11.88
C GLY A 166 9.17 -6.77 10.53
N VAL A 167 10.25 -6.11 10.10
CA VAL A 167 10.97 -6.45 8.86
C VAL A 167 11.75 -7.76 9.02
N ASP A 168 12.43 -7.95 10.15
CA ASP A 168 13.19 -9.17 10.44
C ASP A 168 12.28 -10.41 10.51
N GLU A 169 11.13 -10.30 11.19
CA GLU A 169 10.16 -11.39 11.32
C GLU A 169 9.59 -11.80 9.96
N ARG A 170 9.21 -10.80 9.14
CA ARG A 170 8.78 -11.02 7.75
C ARG A 170 9.82 -11.81 6.98
N PHE A 171 11.06 -11.33 6.98
CA PHE A 171 12.11 -11.96 6.20
C PHE A 171 12.46 -13.35 6.69
N SER A 172 12.58 -13.53 8.00
CA SER A 172 12.92 -14.80 8.62
C SER A 172 11.91 -15.89 8.28
N LEU A 173 10.61 -15.59 8.35
CA LEU A 173 9.56 -16.55 8.01
C LEU A 173 9.50 -16.87 6.52
N GLN A 174 9.65 -15.87 5.65
CA GLN A 174 9.67 -16.11 4.22
C GLN A 174 10.91 -16.92 3.82
N ILE A 175 12.09 -16.60 4.36
CA ILE A 175 13.32 -17.39 4.13
C ILE A 175 13.16 -18.82 4.63
N ALA A 176 12.55 -19.03 5.81
CA ALA A 176 12.25 -20.37 6.31
C ALA A 176 11.32 -21.13 5.33
N GLU A 177 10.31 -20.47 4.79
CA GLU A 177 9.43 -21.04 3.78
C GLU A 177 10.20 -21.48 2.53
N GLN A 178 11.07 -20.61 2.01
CA GLN A 178 11.91 -20.90 0.85
C GLN A 178 12.83 -22.11 1.09
N LYS A 179 13.51 -22.17 2.24
CA LYS A 179 14.39 -23.28 2.63
C LYS A 179 13.64 -24.61 2.68
N GLU A 180 12.46 -24.61 3.28
CA GLU A 180 11.61 -25.80 3.35
C GLU A 180 11.14 -26.27 1.97
N ASP A 181 10.88 -25.32 1.06
CA ASP A 181 10.47 -25.60 -0.31
C ASP A 181 11.64 -25.93 -1.24
N GLY A 182 12.88 -25.85 -0.74
CA GLY A 182 14.08 -26.25 -1.47
C GLY A 182 14.54 -25.26 -2.53
N TRP A 183 14.14 -23.99 -2.45
CA TRP A 183 14.55 -22.95 -3.38
C TRP A 183 15.03 -21.69 -2.65
N ARG A 184 15.69 -20.80 -3.40
CA ARG A 184 15.96 -19.44 -2.96
C ARG A 184 15.82 -18.46 -4.10
N ASP A 185 15.58 -17.23 -3.71
CA ASP A 185 15.61 -16.09 -4.59
C ASP A 185 17.04 -15.77 -5.03
N HIS A 186 17.20 -15.41 -6.29
CA HIS A 186 18.49 -15.06 -6.88
C HIS A 186 18.33 -13.83 -7.78
N MET A 187 19.28 -12.92 -7.66
CA MET A 187 19.28 -11.66 -8.38
C MET A 187 20.63 -11.44 -9.07
N GLU A 188 20.59 -11.20 -10.38
CA GLU A 188 21.79 -10.87 -11.18
C GLU A 188 21.68 -9.46 -11.76
N ASN A 189 22.84 -8.81 -11.93
CA ASN A 189 22.95 -7.47 -12.50
C ASN A 189 22.05 -6.44 -11.81
N LEU A 190 21.97 -6.49 -10.47
CA LEU A 190 21.24 -5.49 -9.71
C LEU A 190 21.88 -4.11 -9.91
N GLN A 191 21.12 -3.18 -10.48
CA GLN A 191 21.52 -1.80 -10.71
C GLN A 191 20.52 -0.87 -10.06
N VAL A 192 20.99 -0.02 -9.14
CA VAL A 192 20.20 1.10 -8.63
C VAL A 192 20.26 2.22 -9.65
N ARG A 193 19.11 2.57 -10.22
CA ARG A 193 18.99 3.60 -11.26
C ARG A 193 18.79 4.99 -10.65
N ARG A 194 17.97 5.07 -9.61
CA ARG A 194 17.65 6.32 -8.94
C ARG A 194 17.22 6.06 -7.50
N MET A 195 17.63 6.93 -6.59
CA MET A 195 17.03 7.07 -5.26
C MET A 195 16.50 8.48 -5.08
N GLN A 196 15.35 8.60 -4.44
CA GLN A 196 14.74 9.89 -4.16
C GLN A 196 14.05 9.87 -2.80
N LEU A 197 14.39 10.83 -1.94
CA LEU A 197 13.60 11.10 -0.74
C LEU A 197 12.22 11.62 -1.18
N VAL A 198 11.16 10.88 -0.87
CA VAL A 198 9.80 11.23 -1.29
C VAL A 198 8.95 11.83 -0.18
N GLN A 199 9.23 11.48 1.08
CA GLN A 199 8.46 11.93 2.23
C GLN A 199 9.36 12.03 3.48
N VAL A 200 9.13 13.07 4.28
CA VAL A 200 9.65 13.21 5.64
C VAL A 200 8.44 13.45 6.52
N GLU A 201 8.30 12.65 7.58
CA GLU A 201 7.32 12.85 8.63
C GLU A 201 8.05 12.94 9.97
N SER A 202 7.47 13.68 10.91
CA SER A 202 8.02 13.79 12.26
C SER A 202 6.88 13.92 13.23
N ASP A 203 6.89 13.07 14.25
CA ASP A 203 6.02 13.20 15.41
C ASP A 203 6.87 13.41 16.69
N GLN A 204 6.24 13.27 17.85
CA GLN A 204 6.93 13.48 19.13
C GLN A 204 7.89 12.34 19.52
N VAL A 205 7.80 11.18 18.86
CA VAL A 205 8.56 9.96 19.16
C VAL A 205 9.57 9.64 18.08
N TYR A 206 9.22 9.77 16.79
CA TYR A 206 10.05 9.43 15.64
C TYR A 206 10.05 10.50 14.54
N ASP A 207 11.22 10.66 13.91
CA ASP A 207 11.35 11.11 12.53
C ASP A 207 11.25 9.89 11.61
N GLU A 208 10.49 10.00 10.53
CA GLU A 208 10.37 8.99 9.47
C GLU A 208 10.78 9.61 8.13
N VAL A 209 11.61 8.91 7.37
CA VAL A 209 12.04 9.31 6.03
C VAL A 209 11.79 8.15 5.07
N THR A 210 10.95 8.40 4.06
CA THR A 210 10.65 7.42 3.01
C THR A 210 11.44 7.75 1.75
N VAL A 211 12.17 6.75 1.25
CA VAL A 211 12.97 6.83 0.04
C VAL A 211 12.39 5.91 -1.03
N ARG A 212 12.13 6.46 -2.21
CA ARG A 212 11.85 5.68 -3.41
C ARG A 212 13.16 5.17 -3.99
N VAL A 213 13.25 3.86 -4.20
CA VAL A 213 14.36 3.17 -4.86
C VAL A 213 13.88 2.65 -6.20
N ASP A 214 14.37 3.22 -7.30
CA ASP A 214 14.20 2.66 -8.65
C ASP A 214 15.43 1.82 -9.01
N ALA A 215 15.23 0.53 -9.25
CA ALA A 215 16.30 -0.42 -9.56
C ALA A 215 15.91 -1.31 -10.74
N SER A 216 16.88 -2.07 -11.25
CA SER A 216 16.64 -3.14 -12.21
C SER A 216 17.52 -4.34 -11.94
N ALA A 217 17.01 -5.53 -12.21
CA ALA A 217 17.75 -6.76 -12.06
C ALA A 217 17.14 -7.90 -12.89
N ARG A 218 17.90 -8.98 -13.09
CA ARG A 218 17.35 -10.28 -13.48
C ARG A 218 16.95 -11.03 -12.22
N ASP A 219 15.68 -11.35 -12.12
CA ASP A 219 15.03 -11.88 -10.92
C ASP A 219 14.53 -13.30 -11.23
N PHE A 220 15.08 -14.30 -10.52
CA PHE A 220 14.70 -15.70 -10.71
C PHE A 220 14.94 -16.55 -9.47
N ARG A 221 14.28 -17.71 -9.42
CA ARG A 221 14.46 -18.70 -8.35
C ARG A 221 15.47 -19.76 -8.76
N VAL A 222 16.27 -20.21 -7.80
CA VAL A 222 17.19 -21.34 -7.97
C VAL A 222 16.90 -22.44 -6.96
N ASP A 223 17.08 -23.68 -7.40
CA ASP A 223 16.99 -24.86 -6.54
C ASP A 223 18.20 -24.93 -5.60
N LEU A 224 17.95 -25.13 -4.30
CA LEU A 224 18.99 -25.14 -3.27
C LEU A 224 19.97 -26.30 -3.40
N ARG A 225 19.56 -27.44 -4.00
CA ARG A 225 20.42 -28.64 -4.10
C ARG A 225 21.29 -28.60 -5.34
N THR A 226 20.71 -28.19 -6.46
CA THR A 226 21.34 -28.30 -7.79
C THR A 226 21.87 -26.96 -8.30
N GLY A 227 21.46 -25.84 -7.70
CA GLY A 227 21.76 -24.49 -8.20
C GLY A 227 21.09 -24.17 -9.54
N ARG A 228 20.24 -25.07 -10.06
CA ARG A 228 19.56 -24.87 -11.33
C ARG A 228 18.44 -23.85 -11.16
N ARG A 229 18.29 -23.02 -12.19
CA ARG A 229 17.18 -22.09 -12.30
C ARG A 229 15.84 -22.84 -12.39
N LEU A 230 14.86 -22.39 -11.61
CA LEU A 230 13.51 -22.96 -11.54
C LEU A 230 12.47 -22.12 -12.28
N SER A 231 12.42 -20.82 -12.03
CA SER A 231 11.41 -19.89 -12.58
C SER A 231 11.91 -18.44 -12.54
N GLY A 232 11.16 -17.48 -13.08
CA GLY A 232 11.50 -16.04 -13.11
C GLY A 232 12.00 -15.55 -14.47
N SER A 233 12.36 -14.26 -14.58
CA SER A 233 12.67 -13.61 -15.86
C SER A 233 14.14 -13.74 -16.27
N SER A 234 14.40 -14.05 -17.54
CA SER A 234 15.76 -14.08 -18.08
C SER A 234 16.23 -12.70 -18.54
N MET A 235 15.30 -11.75 -18.60
CA MET A 235 15.54 -10.37 -18.97
C MET A 235 15.70 -9.52 -17.72
N GLU A 236 16.39 -8.39 -17.89
CA GLU A 236 16.49 -7.40 -16.84
C GLU A 236 15.17 -6.63 -16.75
N GLU A 237 14.62 -6.55 -15.55
CA GLU A 237 13.33 -5.93 -15.30
C GLU A 237 13.46 -4.81 -14.27
N ALA A 238 12.88 -3.66 -14.58
CA ALA A 238 12.91 -2.47 -13.73
C ALA A 238 11.81 -2.51 -12.67
N PHE A 239 12.08 -1.89 -11.53
CA PHE A 239 11.14 -1.79 -10.43
C PHE A 239 11.37 -0.62 -9.52
N SER A 240 10.36 -0.37 -8.69
CA SER A 240 10.33 0.70 -7.72
C SER A 240 9.81 0.16 -6.40
N GLU A 241 10.54 0.47 -5.32
CA GLU A 241 10.15 0.19 -3.93
C GLU A 241 10.25 1.48 -3.11
N TYR A 242 9.49 1.54 -2.03
CA TYR A 242 9.49 2.65 -1.08
C TYR A 242 9.93 2.13 0.28
N TRP A 243 11.02 2.68 0.79
CA TRP A 243 11.69 2.21 2.00
C TRP A 243 11.59 3.31 3.06
N SER A 244 10.89 3.04 4.17
CA SER A 244 10.75 3.96 5.29
C SER A 244 11.77 3.64 6.38
N PHE A 245 12.56 4.65 6.74
CA PHE A 245 13.51 4.59 7.84
C PHE A 245 13.03 5.50 8.96
N ILE A 246 13.14 5.03 10.20
CA ILE A 246 12.79 5.82 11.37
C ILE A 246 13.96 5.98 12.33
N ARG A 247 13.96 7.10 13.04
CA ARG A 247 14.85 7.39 14.17
C ARG A 247 14.16 8.30 15.17
N ARG A 248 14.68 8.47 16.37
CA ARG A 248 14.15 9.45 17.33
C ARG A 248 14.51 10.89 16.93
N PRO A 249 13.64 11.89 17.13
CA PRO A 249 13.86 13.27 16.68
C PRO A 249 15.12 13.95 17.24
N ASN A 250 15.63 13.47 18.37
CA ASN A 250 16.82 14.02 19.02
C ASN A 250 18.12 13.28 18.64
N ALA A 251 18.03 12.20 17.86
CA ALA A 251 19.21 11.50 17.35
C ALA A 251 19.99 12.39 16.37
N LYS A 252 21.31 12.33 16.43
CA LYS A 252 22.21 13.16 15.61
C LYS A 252 22.92 12.32 14.57
N THR A 253 23.10 12.87 13.37
CA THR A 253 23.88 12.20 12.33
C THR A 253 25.34 12.06 12.77
N LEU A 254 25.85 10.83 12.74
CA LEU A 254 27.22 10.50 13.15
C LEU A 254 28.19 10.57 11.97
N LYS A 255 29.38 11.11 12.19
CA LYS A 255 30.45 11.17 11.18
C LYS A 255 31.17 9.84 10.95
N GLY A 256 31.13 8.93 11.93
CA GLY A 256 31.88 7.66 11.94
C GLY A 256 31.14 6.46 11.35
N GLY A 257 29.96 6.67 10.73
CA GLY A 257 29.02 5.60 10.38
C GLY A 257 28.21 5.11 11.58
N GLY A 258 27.26 4.22 11.33
CA GLY A 258 26.38 3.65 12.34
C GLY A 258 25.94 2.23 11.96
N LEU A 259 24.66 1.94 12.14
CA LEU A 259 24.13 0.57 12.05
C LEU A 259 24.31 -0.03 10.66
N ILE A 260 24.01 0.75 9.61
CA ILE A 260 24.15 0.33 8.21
C ILE A 260 25.62 0.04 7.88
N GLU A 261 26.56 0.75 8.48
CA GLU A 261 28.00 0.56 8.30
C GLU A 261 28.59 -0.53 9.21
N GLY A 262 27.79 -1.18 10.06
CA GLY A 262 28.23 -2.25 10.95
C GLY A 262 28.96 -1.78 12.20
N ARG A 263 28.69 -0.54 12.66
CA ARG A 263 29.28 0.01 13.89
C ARG A 263 28.18 0.39 14.88
N CYS A 264 28.46 0.21 16.16
CA CYS A 264 27.57 0.69 17.20
C CYS A 264 27.56 2.24 17.20
N PRO A 265 26.41 2.89 17.00
CA PRO A 265 26.32 4.35 17.00
C PRO A 265 26.52 4.96 18.40
N ASN A 266 26.43 4.16 19.47
CA ASN A 266 26.66 4.61 20.84
C ASN A 266 28.15 4.56 21.25
N CYS A 267 28.83 3.43 21.06
CA CYS A 267 30.22 3.24 21.52
C CYS A 267 31.27 3.18 20.40
N GLY A 268 30.85 3.08 19.14
CA GLY A 268 31.75 3.04 17.97
C GLY A 268 32.39 1.68 17.67
N SER A 269 32.21 0.65 18.49
CA SER A 269 32.72 -0.71 18.26
C SER A 269 32.09 -1.38 17.04
N PRO A 270 32.75 -2.35 16.39
CA PRO A 270 32.10 -3.24 15.42
C PRO A 270 30.84 -3.85 16.04
N LEU A 271 29.73 -3.80 15.32
CA LEU A 271 28.43 -4.14 15.88
C LEU A 271 28.21 -5.65 15.84
N VAL A 272 28.16 -6.24 17.02
CA VAL A 272 27.65 -7.59 17.27
C VAL A 272 26.48 -7.46 18.24
N LEU A 273 25.37 -8.12 17.91
CA LEU A 273 24.16 -8.12 18.74
C LEU A 273 24.08 -9.40 19.56
N ASN A 274 23.71 -9.25 20.84
CA ASN A 274 23.33 -10.38 21.68
C ASN A 274 21.87 -10.81 21.42
N GLU A 275 21.41 -11.86 22.10
CA GLU A 275 20.05 -12.41 21.99
C GLU A 275 18.92 -11.46 22.42
N SER A 276 19.27 -10.33 23.06
CA SER A 276 18.33 -9.26 23.46
C SER A 276 18.43 -8.02 22.54
N ALA A 277 19.03 -8.18 21.35
CA ALA A 277 19.25 -7.13 20.36
C ALA A 277 20.03 -5.91 20.89
N GLN A 278 20.96 -6.14 21.82
CA GLN A 278 21.84 -5.11 22.37
C GLN A 278 23.27 -5.27 21.82
N CYS A 279 24.00 -4.15 21.74
CA CYS A 279 25.42 -4.19 21.42
C CYS A 279 26.20 -4.93 22.52
N GLU A 280 26.98 -5.95 22.16
CA GLU A 280 27.77 -6.72 23.13
C GLU A 280 28.81 -5.87 23.90
N SER A 281 29.28 -4.76 23.34
CA SER A 281 30.31 -3.93 23.96
C SER A 281 29.80 -2.89 24.95
N CYS A 282 28.57 -2.38 24.77
CA CYS A 282 28.04 -1.27 25.59
C CYS A 282 26.56 -1.43 25.98
N GLU A 283 25.97 -2.58 25.66
CA GLU A 283 24.59 -2.99 26.01
C GLU A 283 23.48 -2.05 25.49
N SER A 284 23.82 -1.08 24.63
CA SER A 284 22.84 -0.17 24.05
C SER A 284 21.86 -0.92 23.13
N ARG A 285 20.56 -0.65 23.30
CA ARG A 285 19.49 -1.08 22.38
C ARG A 285 19.54 -0.28 21.09
N VAL A 286 20.35 -0.73 20.15
CA VAL A 286 20.66 0.03 18.94
C VAL A 286 19.50 0.14 17.96
N LYS A 287 18.58 -0.84 17.95
CA LYS A 287 17.38 -0.88 17.08
C LYS A 287 16.24 0.04 17.54
N SER A 288 16.40 0.74 18.66
CA SER A 288 15.35 1.61 19.23
C SER A 288 15.11 2.91 18.45
N GLY A 289 15.90 3.17 17.40
CA GLY A 289 15.92 4.44 16.68
C GLY A 289 16.57 5.58 17.48
N ALA A 290 16.98 5.37 18.73
CA ALA A 290 17.54 6.40 19.58
C ALA A 290 18.92 6.92 19.12
N TYR A 291 19.61 6.14 18.29
CA TYR A 291 21.00 6.40 17.92
C TYR A 291 21.24 6.58 16.42
N ASP A 292 20.47 5.88 15.57
CA ASP A 292 20.62 5.89 14.11
C ASP A 292 19.33 5.42 13.44
N TRP A 293 19.29 5.50 12.12
CA TRP A 293 18.16 5.10 11.29
C TRP A 293 17.96 3.58 11.27
N VAL A 294 16.71 3.16 11.44
CA VAL A 294 16.26 1.76 11.36
C VAL A 294 15.20 1.65 10.26
N LEU A 295 15.36 0.70 9.35
CA LEU A 295 14.38 0.38 8.31
C LEU A 295 13.14 -0.26 8.95
N SER A 296 11.99 0.38 8.85
CA SER A 296 10.73 -0.10 9.45
C SER A 296 9.75 -0.65 8.43
N GLU A 297 9.79 -0.18 7.17
CA GLU A 297 8.83 -0.60 6.15
C GLU A 297 9.47 -0.67 4.75
N ILE A 298 9.03 -1.67 3.97
CA ILE A 298 9.30 -1.78 2.54
C ILE A 298 7.97 -1.98 1.82
N THR A 299 7.53 -0.96 1.10
CA THR A 299 6.25 -0.91 0.39
C THR A 299 6.48 -0.96 -1.12
N GLN A 300 5.62 -1.68 -1.83
CA GLN A 300 5.68 -1.71 -3.30
C GLN A 300 5.11 -0.43 -3.92
N ALA A 301 5.60 -0.07 -5.09
CA ALA A 301 5.12 1.14 -5.76
C ALA A 301 3.61 1.15 -6.13
N SER A 302 2.99 -0.01 -6.28
CA SER A 302 1.55 -0.14 -6.50
C SER A 302 0.71 0.12 -5.24
N GLU A 303 1.30 -0.09 -4.07
CA GLU A 303 0.63 0.02 -2.78
C GLU A 303 0.98 1.32 -2.05
N TRP A 304 2.14 1.92 -2.37
CA TRP A 304 2.58 3.14 -1.72
C TRP A 304 1.70 4.34 -2.08
N GLN A 305 1.17 4.97 -1.03
CA GLN A 305 0.47 6.24 -1.10
C GLN A 305 1.20 7.23 -0.21
N ILE A 306 1.21 8.50 -0.62
CA ILE A 306 1.67 9.57 0.28
C ILE A 306 0.69 9.60 1.44
N ARG A 307 1.18 9.33 2.66
CA ARG A 307 0.38 9.58 3.86
C ARG A 307 0.14 11.08 3.90
N ASP A 308 -1.11 11.50 3.64
CA ASP A 308 -1.53 12.82 4.06
C ASP A 308 -1.45 12.78 5.58
N GLY A 309 -0.60 13.60 6.21
CA GLY A 309 -0.36 13.65 7.66
C GLY A 309 -1.60 13.99 8.52
N GLY A 310 -2.79 13.57 8.11
CA GLY A 310 -3.99 13.45 8.89
C GLY A 310 -3.75 12.49 10.04
N GLN A 311 -4.07 13.00 11.22
CA GLN A 311 -4.01 12.27 12.47
C GLN A 311 -4.96 11.06 12.43
N VAL A 312 -4.49 9.88 12.85
CA VAL A 312 -5.33 8.68 12.98
C VAL A 312 -6.49 8.99 13.93
N PRO A 313 -7.74 8.59 13.62
CA PRO A 313 -8.87 8.81 14.52
C PRO A 313 -8.56 8.29 15.93
N GLY A 314 -8.81 9.12 16.95
CA GLY A 314 -8.53 8.79 18.36
C GLY A 314 -7.07 8.95 18.80
N GLN A 315 -6.12 9.18 17.89
CA GLN A 315 -4.69 9.35 18.22
C GLN A 315 -4.47 10.48 19.22
N ARG A 316 -5.17 11.61 19.10
CA ARG A 316 -5.04 12.74 20.04
C ARG A 316 -5.47 12.36 21.45
N ALA A 317 -6.51 11.56 21.59
CA ALA A 317 -6.99 11.09 22.88
C ALA A 317 -6.00 10.11 23.50
N LEU A 318 -5.48 9.17 22.70
CA LEU A 318 -4.46 8.23 23.15
C LEU A 318 -3.15 8.93 23.54
N LEU A 319 -2.66 9.90 22.77
CA LEU A 319 -1.42 10.64 23.08
C LEU A 319 -1.52 11.46 24.39
N LYS A 320 -2.70 11.96 24.75
CA LYS A 320 -2.92 12.58 26.07
C LYS A 320 -2.75 11.56 27.19
N LYS A 321 -3.25 10.36 26.96
CA LYS A 321 -3.18 9.26 27.90
C LYS A 321 -1.82 8.59 27.91
N ASP A 322 -1.09 8.57 26.81
CA ASP A 322 0.24 7.97 26.65
C ASP A 322 1.09 8.80 25.69
N PRO A 323 1.87 9.77 26.21
CA PRO A 323 2.76 10.58 25.39
C PRO A 323 3.88 9.79 24.70
N GLY A 324 4.14 8.54 25.11
CA GLY A 324 5.11 7.68 24.45
C GLY A 324 4.55 6.93 23.24
N PHE A 325 3.23 7.00 22.98
CA PHE A 325 2.60 6.26 21.90
C PHE A 325 3.13 6.69 20.52
N SER A 326 3.39 5.69 19.67
CA SER A 326 3.78 5.86 18.27
C SER A 326 2.96 4.93 17.38
N VAL A 327 2.46 5.47 16.28
CA VAL A 327 1.76 4.69 15.25
C VAL A 327 2.71 3.72 14.56
N GLN A 328 3.95 4.15 14.27
CA GLN A 328 4.97 3.32 13.63
C GLN A 328 5.34 2.10 14.48
N ALA A 329 5.49 2.28 15.80
CA ALA A 329 5.75 1.17 16.71
C ALA A 329 4.56 0.20 16.77
N LEU A 330 3.33 0.70 16.75
CA LEU A 330 2.13 -0.11 16.70
C LEU A 330 1.99 -0.89 15.37
N GLU A 331 2.32 -0.26 14.23
CA GLU A 331 2.32 -0.89 12.91
C GLU A 331 3.39 -1.98 12.81
N ASP A 332 4.59 -1.73 13.33
CA ASP A 332 5.65 -2.74 13.43
C ASP A 332 5.20 -3.93 14.30
N LYS A 333 4.56 -3.65 15.45
CA LYS A 333 3.99 -4.69 16.31
C LYS A 333 2.91 -5.51 15.61
N ALA A 334 2.00 -4.85 14.90
CA ALA A 334 0.96 -5.51 14.13
C ALA A 334 1.54 -6.38 13.01
N SER A 335 2.64 -5.95 12.37
CA SER A 335 3.37 -6.74 11.38
C SER A 335 3.93 -8.02 12.01
N VAL A 336 4.62 -7.93 13.15
CA VAL A 336 5.12 -9.12 13.88
C VAL A 336 3.97 -10.05 14.25
N VAL A 337 2.88 -9.52 14.82
CA VAL A 337 1.67 -10.29 15.17
C VAL A 337 1.10 -11.02 13.94
N PHE A 338 0.97 -10.34 12.81
CA PHE A 338 0.47 -10.93 11.57
C PHE A 338 1.35 -12.09 11.11
N TRP A 339 2.66 -11.89 11.09
CA TRP A 339 3.63 -12.89 10.64
C TRP A 339 3.70 -14.11 11.57
N ARG A 340 3.68 -13.89 12.89
CA ARG A 340 3.56 -14.97 13.89
C ARG A 340 2.25 -15.73 13.76
N MET A 341 1.16 -15.05 13.40
CA MET A 341 -0.11 -15.69 13.09
C MET A 341 -0.02 -16.54 11.82
N MET A 342 0.62 -16.06 10.75
CA MET A 342 0.87 -16.86 9.54
C MET A 342 1.75 -18.08 9.83
N ALA A 343 2.76 -17.94 10.68
CA ALA A 343 3.59 -19.06 11.14
C ALA A 343 2.76 -20.10 11.91
N ALA A 344 1.83 -19.65 12.77
CA ALA A 344 0.90 -20.52 13.49
C ALA A 344 -0.03 -21.29 12.53
N TYR A 345 -0.59 -20.61 11.52
CA TYR A 345 -1.35 -21.28 10.46
C TYR A 345 -0.50 -22.28 9.68
N ARG A 346 0.73 -21.95 9.30
CA ARG A 346 1.59 -22.89 8.59
C ARG A 346 1.90 -24.11 9.45
N ALA A 347 2.23 -23.92 10.72
CA ALA A 347 2.59 -24.98 11.66
C ALA A 347 1.39 -25.81 12.15
N GLY A 348 0.17 -25.28 12.08
CA GLY A 348 -1.01 -25.88 12.71
C GLY A 348 -0.91 -25.90 14.24
N LYS A 349 -0.18 -24.95 14.82
CA LYS A 349 0.12 -24.85 16.26
C LYS A 349 0.10 -23.38 16.68
N SER A 350 -0.41 -23.10 17.87
CA SER A 350 -0.53 -21.74 18.41
C SER A 350 0.78 -21.14 18.94
N GLY A 351 1.80 -21.97 19.21
CA GLY A 351 3.09 -21.54 19.79
C GLY A 351 3.68 -20.26 19.20
N PRO A 352 3.77 -20.10 17.86
CA PRO A 352 4.31 -18.88 17.27
C PRO A 352 3.59 -17.59 17.69
N ILE A 353 2.27 -17.60 17.86
CA ILE A 353 1.46 -16.41 18.18
C ILE A 353 1.11 -16.29 19.67
N ARG A 354 1.36 -17.34 20.46
CA ARG A 354 0.84 -17.51 21.83
C ARG A 354 1.11 -16.31 22.76
N LYS A 355 2.30 -15.70 22.65
CA LYS A 355 2.73 -14.58 23.51
C LYS A 355 2.32 -13.21 23.02
N MET A 356 1.59 -13.14 21.90
CA MET A 356 1.20 -11.90 21.24
C MET A 356 -0.30 -11.86 20.91
N ALA A 357 -1.07 -12.77 21.47
CA ALA A 357 -2.52 -12.86 21.28
C ALA A 357 -3.19 -13.34 22.56
N SER A 358 -4.41 -12.86 22.77
CA SER A 358 -5.22 -13.23 23.94
C SER A 358 -5.56 -14.73 23.96
N ASP A 359 -5.86 -15.24 25.15
CA ASP A 359 -6.31 -16.62 25.34
C ASP A 359 -7.54 -16.99 24.52
N ASP A 360 -8.52 -16.08 24.45
CA ASP A 360 -9.74 -16.29 23.67
C ASP A 360 -9.43 -16.38 22.17
N PHE A 361 -8.54 -15.50 21.67
CA PHE A 361 -8.10 -15.55 20.28
C PHE A 361 -7.38 -16.87 19.97
N VAL A 362 -6.41 -17.26 20.80
CA VAL A 362 -5.64 -18.50 20.60
C VAL A 362 -6.55 -19.72 20.63
N SER A 363 -7.49 -19.78 21.58
CA SER A 363 -8.45 -20.88 21.70
C SER A 363 -9.35 -20.99 20.46
N LYS A 364 -9.73 -19.87 19.85
CA LYS A 364 -10.49 -19.84 18.59
C LYS A 364 -9.61 -20.26 17.41
N LEU A 365 -8.37 -19.79 17.35
CA LEU A 365 -7.41 -20.13 16.31
C LEU A 365 -7.12 -21.64 16.28
N GLU A 366 -6.91 -22.27 17.44
CA GLU A 366 -6.61 -23.70 17.53
C GLU A 366 -7.74 -24.59 16.97
N LYS A 367 -8.99 -24.17 17.14
CA LYS A 367 -10.15 -24.86 16.54
C LYS A 367 -10.08 -24.85 15.01
N THR A 368 -9.49 -23.83 14.40
CA THR A 368 -9.32 -23.77 12.93
C THR A 368 -8.28 -24.77 12.43
N PHE A 369 -7.30 -25.15 13.26
CA PHE A 369 -6.28 -26.13 12.88
C PHE A 369 -6.84 -27.55 12.80
N ALA A 370 -7.89 -27.85 13.57
CA ALA A 370 -8.56 -29.15 13.56
C ALA A 370 -9.42 -29.37 12.30
N VAL A 371 -9.73 -28.31 11.55
CA VAL A 371 -10.52 -28.41 10.32
C VAL A 371 -9.62 -28.92 9.19
N SER A 372 -9.76 -30.21 8.88
CA SER A 372 -9.17 -30.84 7.69
C SER A 372 -10.30 -31.30 6.78
N ASP A 373 -10.24 -30.91 5.51
CA ASP A 373 -11.11 -31.49 4.47
C ASP A 373 -10.43 -32.74 3.87
N SER A 374 -11.00 -33.28 2.79
CA SER A 374 -10.41 -34.42 2.06
C SER A 374 -9.06 -34.10 1.40
N LYS A 375 -8.72 -32.82 1.23
CA LYS A 375 -7.44 -32.34 0.69
C LYS A 375 -6.39 -32.11 1.79
N GLY A 376 -6.81 -31.95 3.05
CA GLY A 376 -5.96 -31.80 4.23
C GLY A 376 -6.28 -30.52 5.01
N ARG A 377 -5.32 -30.08 5.83
CA ARG A 377 -5.45 -28.82 6.58
C ARG A 377 -5.04 -27.65 5.69
N ALA A 378 -5.95 -26.70 5.48
CA ALA A 378 -5.69 -25.51 4.68
C ALA A 378 -4.88 -24.46 5.46
N TYR A 379 -3.97 -23.75 4.78
CA TYR A 379 -3.27 -22.59 5.33
C TYR A 379 -2.83 -21.64 4.20
N PRO A 380 -2.65 -20.34 4.48
CA PRO A 380 -2.03 -19.40 3.54
C PRO A 380 -0.51 -19.60 3.49
N GLY A 381 0.05 -19.74 2.28
CA GLY A 381 1.49 -19.78 2.02
C GLY A 381 1.86 -18.78 0.91
N GLU A 382 3.15 -18.64 0.63
CA GLU A 382 3.68 -17.61 -0.29
C GLU A 382 3.16 -16.19 0.05
N VAL A 383 3.03 -15.90 1.35
CA VAL A 383 2.42 -14.67 1.84
C VAL A 383 3.34 -13.48 1.55
N ALA A 384 2.75 -12.35 1.14
CA ALA A 384 3.42 -11.07 1.01
C ALA A 384 2.52 -9.96 1.58
N VAL A 385 3.08 -9.09 2.43
CA VAL A 385 2.37 -7.93 2.98
C VAL A 385 2.62 -6.73 2.07
N GLY A 386 1.55 -6.07 1.66
CA GLY A 386 1.57 -4.85 0.86
C GLY A 386 1.54 -3.58 1.72
N ALA A 387 0.73 -3.56 2.78
CA ALA A 387 0.64 -2.43 3.71
C ALA A 387 0.18 -2.87 5.11
N VAL A 388 0.64 -2.14 6.14
CA VAL A 388 0.17 -2.23 7.53
C VAL A 388 -0.12 -0.81 7.99
N GLU A 389 -1.40 -0.50 8.23
CA GLU A 389 -1.84 0.87 8.48
C GLU A 389 -2.77 0.94 9.70
N THR A 390 -2.46 1.80 10.66
CA THR A 390 -3.37 2.05 11.77
C THR A 390 -4.54 2.91 11.28
N VAL A 391 -5.74 2.37 11.37
CA VAL A 391 -6.95 3.02 10.85
C VAL A 391 -7.80 3.66 11.94
N GLY A 392 -7.66 3.24 13.20
CA GLY A 392 -8.37 3.86 14.33
C GLY A 392 -7.81 3.46 15.69
N LEU A 393 -7.91 4.37 16.65
CA LEU A 393 -7.46 4.21 18.03
C LEU A 393 -8.60 4.51 18.99
N TYR A 394 -8.76 3.63 19.99
CA TYR A 394 -9.90 3.58 20.88
C TYR A 394 -9.41 3.49 22.33
N PRO A 395 -8.93 4.61 22.91
CA PRO A 395 -8.51 4.62 24.30
C PRO A 395 -9.73 4.41 25.21
N GLY A 396 -9.60 3.53 26.19
CA GLY A 396 -10.66 3.22 27.16
C GLY A 396 -10.12 3.12 28.58
N ASP A 397 -10.99 3.12 29.58
CA ASP A 397 -10.56 3.11 30.98
C ASP A 397 -9.87 1.80 31.36
N ALA A 398 -10.50 0.67 31.01
CA ALA A 398 -9.96 -0.67 31.29
C ALA A 398 -9.01 -1.17 30.20
N TRP A 399 -9.32 -0.89 28.93
CA TRP A 399 -8.59 -1.38 27.77
C TRP A 399 -8.46 -0.28 26.72
N ASP A 400 -7.27 -0.13 26.18
CA ASP A 400 -7.06 0.59 24.93
C ASP A 400 -7.12 -0.41 23.78
N ARG A 401 -7.77 -0.03 22.68
CA ARG A 401 -7.82 -0.83 21.45
C ARG A 401 -7.33 -0.06 20.24
N ALA A 402 -6.76 -0.77 19.29
CA ALA A 402 -6.33 -0.25 18.02
C ALA A 402 -6.80 -1.13 16.87
N LEU A 403 -7.29 -0.50 15.81
CA LEU A 403 -7.62 -1.17 14.56
C LEU A 403 -6.47 -0.96 13.59
N VAL A 404 -5.80 -2.05 13.22
CA VAL A 404 -4.68 -2.03 12.27
C VAL A 404 -5.06 -2.84 11.05
N LYS A 405 -5.12 -2.17 9.91
CA LYS A 405 -5.42 -2.75 8.61
C LYS A 405 -4.16 -3.37 8.03
N VAL A 406 -4.19 -4.67 7.76
CA VAL A 406 -3.15 -5.40 7.04
C VAL A 406 -3.67 -5.79 5.67
N ARG A 407 -3.02 -5.28 4.63
CA ARG A 407 -3.26 -5.66 3.25
C ARG A 407 -2.16 -6.61 2.80
N TRP A 408 -2.53 -7.81 2.41
CA TRP A 408 -1.60 -8.88 2.11
C TRP A 408 -2.10 -9.74 0.95
N SER A 409 -1.19 -10.50 0.35
CA SER A 409 -1.52 -11.51 -0.66
C SER A 409 -0.95 -12.86 -0.25
N GLY A 410 -1.56 -13.94 -0.70
CA GLY A 410 -1.06 -15.29 -0.44
C GLY A 410 -1.74 -16.31 -1.34
N ALA A 411 -1.17 -17.51 -1.42
CA ALA A 411 -1.74 -18.66 -2.10
C ALA A 411 -2.23 -19.68 -1.07
N ARG A 412 -3.15 -20.56 -1.47
CA ARG A 412 -3.78 -21.51 -0.57
C ARG A 412 -2.96 -22.78 -0.66
N PHE A 413 -2.59 -23.32 0.49
CA PHE A 413 -1.89 -24.57 0.58
C PHE A 413 -2.70 -25.55 1.41
N TYR A 414 -2.55 -26.82 1.08
CA TYR A 414 -3.08 -27.94 1.86
C TYR A 414 -1.91 -28.75 2.38
N GLN A 415 -1.91 -28.99 3.70
CA GLN A 415 -1.03 -29.96 4.33
C GLN A 415 -1.77 -31.27 4.51
N LYS A 416 -1.35 -32.30 3.78
CA LYS A 416 -1.88 -33.66 3.92
C LYS A 416 -1.38 -34.30 5.23
N PRO A 417 -2.06 -35.34 5.74
CA PRO A 417 -1.58 -36.12 6.90
C PRO A 417 -0.19 -36.71 6.72
N SER A 418 0.24 -36.96 5.48
CA SER A 418 1.61 -37.41 5.15
C SER A 418 2.69 -36.33 5.34
N GLY A 419 2.30 -35.10 5.65
CA GLY A 419 3.19 -33.93 5.70
C GLY A 419 3.41 -33.27 4.34
N GLN A 420 2.94 -33.89 3.23
CA GLN A 420 3.03 -33.29 1.90
C GLN A 420 2.22 -31.99 1.83
N ARG A 421 2.84 -30.93 1.33
CA ARG A 421 2.22 -29.63 1.08
C ARG A 421 1.87 -29.50 -0.39
N VAL A 422 0.67 -29.02 -0.69
CA VAL A 422 0.17 -28.86 -2.06
C VAL A 422 -0.42 -27.46 -2.20
N ARG A 423 0.09 -26.68 -3.15
CA ARG A 423 -0.46 -25.39 -3.54
C ARG A 423 -1.77 -25.60 -4.33
N ASP A 424 -2.82 -24.86 -3.99
CA ASP A 424 -4.14 -24.88 -4.63
C ASP A 424 -4.57 -23.47 -5.03
N GLY A 425 -4.68 -23.23 -6.34
CA GLY A 425 -5.10 -21.93 -6.90
C GLY A 425 -3.99 -20.88 -7.00
N GLU A 426 -4.37 -19.70 -7.50
CA GLU A 426 -3.50 -18.54 -7.60
C GLU A 426 -3.46 -17.74 -6.30
N LYS A 427 -2.57 -16.74 -6.26
CA LYS A 427 -2.57 -15.79 -5.14
C LYS A 427 -3.84 -14.95 -5.15
N TRP A 428 -4.40 -14.71 -3.98
CA TRP A 428 -5.41 -13.67 -3.78
C TRP A 428 -4.83 -12.54 -2.94
N ILE A 429 -5.36 -11.35 -3.13
CA ILE A 429 -5.16 -10.23 -2.20
C ILE A 429 -6.26 -10.30 -1.14
N GLN A 430 -5.95 -9.86 0.07
CA GLN A 430 -6.89 -9.76 1.16
C GLN A 430 -6.54 -8.54 2.02
N THR A 431 -7.55 -7.83 2.47
CA THR A 431 -7.42 -6.83 3.53
C THR A 431 -8.10 -7.36 4.77
N GLU A 432 -7.43 -7.19 5.92
CA GLU A 432 -7.90 -7.65 7.21
C GLU A 432 -7.64 -6.57 8.26
N ILE A 433 -8.54 -6.45 9.22
CA ILE A 433 -8.34 -5.63 10.41
C ILE A 433 -7.92 -6.54 11.57
N LEU A 434 -6.74 -6.25 12.11
CA LEU A 434 -6.28 -6.77 13.38
C LEU A 434 -6.72 -5.79 14.48
N VAL A 435 -7.41 -6.31 15.49
CA VAL A 435 -7.75 -5.54 16.69
C VAL A 435 -6.75 -5.88 17.76
N LEU A 436 -5.85 -4.93 18.00
CA LEU A 436 -4.86 -5.03 19.07
C LEU A 436 -5.42 -4.37 20.33
N THR A 437 -5.13 -4.95 21.49
CA THR A 437 -5.58 -4.47 22.79
C THR A 437 -4.43 -4.43 23.79
N ARG A 438 -4.52 -3.51 24.76
CA ARG A 438 -3.67 -3.49 25.96
C ARG A 438 -4.46 -2.92 27.14
N LYS A 439 -4.04 -3.21 28.37
CA LYS A 439 -4.66 -2.62 29.56
C LYS A 439 -4.53 -1.10 29.51
N GLY A 440 -5.58 -0.41 29.93
CA GLY A 440 -5.71 1.03 29.73
C GLY A 440 -4.61 1.85 30.43
N ASP A 441 -4.08 1.40 31.55
CA ASP A 441 -3.03 2.11 32.29
C ASP A 441 -1.61 1.90 31.73
N VAL A 442 -1.44 1.00 30.75
CA VAL A 442 -0.16 0.66 30.15
C VAL A 442 0.39 1.81 29.30
N ARG A 443 1.67 2.11 29.48
CA ARG A 443 2.41 3.13 28.74
C ARG A 443 3.38 2.50 27.75
N THR A 444 3.57 3.14 26.62
CA THR A 444 4.50 2.66 25.59
C THR A 444 5.95 2.70 26.10
N PRO A 445 6.70 1.58 26.09
CA PRO A 445 8.08 1.52 26.58
C PRO A 445 9.05 2.12 25.54
N LEU A 446 9.20 3.45 25.57
CA LEU A 446 10.02 4.21 24.63
C LEU A 446 11.49 3.75 24.50
N GLU A 447 12.04 3.09 25.52
CA GLU A 447 13.42 2.57 25.48
C GLU A 447 13.56 1.31 24.62
N GLN A 448 12.46 0.58 24.41
CA GLN A 448 12.45 -0.62 23.57
C GLN A 448 12.25 -0.29 22.09
N GLY A 449 11.62 0.85 21.78
CA GLY A 449 11.46 1.33 20.41
C GLY A 449 10.76 0.31 19.50
N LEU A 450 11.44 -0.13 18.43
CA LEU A 450 10.94 -1.11 17.46
C LEU A 450 11.27 -2.59 17.81
N LEU A 451 11.46 -2.90 19.08
CA LEU A 451 11.71 -4.27 19.54
C LEU A 451 10.39 -5.07 19.72
N SER A 452 9.59 -5.15 18.66
CA SER A 452 8.24 -5.72 18.65
C SER A 452 8.19 -7.24 18.84
N SER A 453 9.28 -7.96 18.54
CA SER A 453 9.42 -9.41 18.73
C SER A 453 10.20 -9.78 20.01
N HIS A 454 10.40 -8.82 20.91
CA HIS A 454 11.06 -9.01 22.21
C HIS A 454 10.08 -8.81 23.37
N CYS A 455 10.45 -9.34 24.54
CA CYS A 455 9.66 -9.21 25.75
C CYS A 455 9.62 -7.74 26.20
N PRO A 456 8.45 -7.14 26.39
CA PRO A 456 8.32 -5.75 26.82
C PRO A 456 8.73 -5.48 28.27
N SER A 457 9.11 -6.51 29.03
CA SER A 457 9.61 -6.35 30.40
C SER A 457 11.14 -6.36 30.45
N CYS A 458 11.79 -7.39 29.90
CA CYS A 458 13.25 -7.55 29.97
C CYS A 458 13.98 -7.31 28.63
N GLY A 459 13.27 -7.36 27.50
CA GLY A 459 13.85 -7.27 26.16
C GLY A 459 14.49 -8.54 25.63
N GLY A 460 14.28 -9.70 26.27
CA GLY A 460 14.68 -11.00 25.72
C GLY A 460 13.81 -11.40 24.52
N SER A 461 14.37 -12.12 23.55
CA SER A 461 13.68 -12.52 22.32
C SER A 461 12.44 -13.40 22.60
N VAL A 462 11.34 -13.15 21.90
CA VAL A 462 10.11 -13.94 22.08
C VAL A 462 10.21 -15.23 21.28
N SER A 463 10.34 -16.35 21.99
CA SER A 463 10.35 -17.68 21.39
C SER A 463 8.95 -18.10 20.85
N SER A 464 8.92 -19.01 19.88
CA SER A 464 7.70 -19.62 19.32
C SER A 464 7.10 -20.74 20.20
N SER A 465 7.39 -20.75 21.51
CA SER A 465 6.87 -21.76 22.45
C SER A 465 5.37 -21.58 22.73
N ALA A 466 4.71 -22.63 23.22
CA ALA A 466 3.36 -22.53 23.77
C ALA A 466 3.27 -21.90 25.17
N ALA A 467 4.40 -21.46 25.75
CA ALA A 467 4.41 -20.79 27.05
C ALA A 467 3.81 -19.37 26.93
N GLU A 468 3.08 -18.95 27.95
CA GLU A 468 2.53 -17.59 28.05
C GLU A 468 3.55 -16.59 28.63
N ALA A 469 4.46 -17.11 29.45
CA ALA A 469 5.50 -16.36 30.11
C ALA A 469 6.75 -16.22 29.23
N CYS A 470 7.44 -15.10 29.38
CA CYS A 470 8.79 -14.93 28.86
C CYS A 470 9.75 -15.93 29.53
N GLU A 471 10.56 -16.62 28.74
CA GLU A 471 11.55 -17.59 29.23
C GLU A 471 12.67 -16.96 30.03
N TYR A 472 12.93 -15.68 29.81
CA TYR A 472 14.04 -14.97 30.44
C TYR A 472 13.64 -14.37 31.79
N CYS A 473 12.48 -13.70 31.88
CA CYS A 473 12.05 -13.02 33.11
C CYS A 473 10.81 -13.60 33.78
N GLY A 474 10.16 -14.61 33.19
CA GLY A 474 8.98 -15.27 33.75
C GLY A 474 7.68 -14.46 33.69
N GLN A 475 7.70 -13.24 33.14
CA GLN A 475 6.51 -12.39 33.05
C GLN A 475 5.53 -12.90 31.98
N VAL A 476 4.24 -12.92 32.31
CA VAL A 476 3.16 -13.17 31.34
C VAL A 476 3.02 -11.94 30.46
N ILE A 477 3.13 -12.11 29.14
CA ILE A 477 3.14 -11.01 28.17
C ILE A 477 1.98 -11.06 27.16
N GLN A 478 1.12 -12.09 27.25
CA GLN A 478 -0.01 -12.28 26.33
C GLN A 478 -1.30 -11.56 26.76
N ASP A 479 -1.38 -11.04 27.98
CA ASP A 479 -2.62 -10.52 28.58
C ASP A 479 -2.81 -8.99 28.42
N GLY A 480 -1.94 -8.35 27.63
CA GLY A 480 -1.98 -6.91 27.40
C GLY A 480 -1.50 -6.05 28.58
N SER A 481 -0.88 -6.64 29.62
CA SER A 481 -0.34 -5.88 30.76
C SER A 481 0.95 -5.10 30.47
N TRP A 482 1.62 -5.40 29.36
CA TRP A 482 2.92 -4.84 29.05
C TRP A 482 2.96 -4.13 27.70
N ASP A 483 2.25 -4.68 26.71
CA ASP A 483 2.26 -4.19 25.34
C ASP A 483 0.98 -4.65 24.62
N TRP A 484 0.79 -4.19 23.39
CA TRP A 484 -0.32 -4.57 22.52
C TRP A 484 -0.31 -6.06 22.16
N VAL A 485 -1.45 -6.72 22.31
CA VAL A 485 -1.68 -8.12 21.93
C VAL A 485 -2.90 -8.23 21.03
N LEU A 486 -2.95 -9.26 20.18
CA LEU A 486 -4.08 -9.51 19.30
C LEU A 486 -5.30 -10.01 20.09
N GLU A 487 -6.39 -9.25 20.02
CA GLU A 487 -7.68 -9.62 20.61
C GLU A 487 -8.59 -10.29 19.58
N TYR A 488 -8.62 -9.75 18.37
CA TYR A 488 -9.55 -10.17 17.32
C TYR A 488 -9.01 -9.89 15.92
N ARG A 489 -9.55 -10.60 14.92
CA ARG A 489 -9.31 -10.34 13.50
C ARG A 489 -10.62 -10.41 12.72
N GLY A 490 -10.79 -9.58 11.71
CA GLY A 490 -11.98 -9.58 10.86
C GLY A 490 -11.89 -8.64 9.67
N GLY A 491 -12.95 -8.59 8.87
CA GLY A 491 -13.10 -7.55 7.85
C GLY A 491 -13.46 -6.20 8.49
N LEU A 492 -13.27 -5.10 7.76
CA LEU A 492 -13.62 -3.76 8.28
C LEU A 492 -15.09 -3.69 8.74
N TYR A 493 -16.00 -4.37 8.04
CA TYR A 493 -17.45 -4.40 8.31
C TYR A 493 -17.90 -5.59 9.17
N ASP A 494 -16.97 -6.25 9.85
CA ASP A 494 -17.32 -7.26 10.85
C ASP A 494 -18.21 -6.63 11.95
N PRO A 495 -19.35 -7.25 12.34
CA PRO A 495 -20.27 -6.66 13.31
C PRO A 495 -19.64 -6.28 14.65
N TRP A 496 -18.67 -7.06 15.13
CA TRP A 496 -17.98 -6.78 16.38
C TRP A 496 -17.06 -5.55 16.23
N ILE A 497 -16.32 -5.46 15.12
CA ILE A 497 -15.48 -4.30 14.81
C ILE A 497 -16.33 -3.04 14.65
N GLN A 498 -17.45 -3.11 13.93
CA GLN A 498 -18.36 -1.96 13.80
C GLN A 498 -18.91 -1.50 15.15
N SER A 499 -19.29 -2.44 16.03
CA SER A 499 -19.74 -2.10 17.37
C SER A 499 -18.69 -1.33 18.20
N LEU A 500 -17.40 -1.64 18.01
CA LEU A 500 -16.30 -0.90 18.64
C LEU A 500 -16.24 0.55 18.13
N VAL A 501 -16.34 0.72 16.82
CA VAL A 501 -16.30 2.03 16.17
C VAL A 501 -17.47 2.89 16.65
N GLU A 502 -18.69 2.36 16.63
CA GLU A 502 -19.91 3.05 17.08
C GLU A 502 -19.83 3.51 18.55
N GLN A 503 -19.43 2.61 19.47
CA GLN A 503 -19.38 2.89 20.91
C GLN A 503 -18.41 4.03 21.26
N SER A 504 -17.35 4.18 20.48
CA SER A 504 -16.28 5.13 20.79
C SER A 504 -16.60 6.57 20.45
N LYS A 505 -17.61 6.82 19.59
CA LYS A 505 -17.87 8.13 18.96
C LYS A 505 -16.66 8.73 18.23
N VAL A 506 -15.57 7.96 18.08
CA VAL A 506 -14.44 8.30 17.23
C VAL A 506 -14.90 8.03 15.82
N LEU A 507 -14.90 9.09 14.99
CA LEU A 507 -15.24 8.98 13.57
C LEU A 507 -14.50 7.78 12.98
N THR A 508 -15.23 6.97 12.22
CA THR A 508 -14.70 5.87 11.41
C THR A 508 -13.38 6.29 10.74
N PRO A 509 -12.43 5.35 10.51
CA PRO A 509 -11.38 5.60 9.53
C PRO A 509 -12.07 6.16 8.30
N SER A 510 -11.62 7.34 7.88
CA SER A 510 -12.36 8.24 7.00
C SER A 510 -13.20 7.48 5.97
N HIS A 511 -14.42 7.95 5.70
CA HIS A 511 -15.28 7.55 4.57
C HIS A 511 -14.62 7.73 3.18
N ARG A 512 -13.30 7.92 3.16
CA ARG A 512 -12.39 8.23 2.07
C ARG A 512 -11.61 6.96 1.76
N GLY A 513 -11.68 6.56 0.50
CA GLY A 513 -10.91 5.44 -0.04
C GLY A 513 -11.78 4.53 -0.89
N GLY A 514 -11.10 3.71 -1.69
CA GLY A 514 -11.75 2.80 -2.63
C GLY A 514 -12.79 1.86 -1.99
N LEU A 515 -12.49 1.36 -0.78
CA LEU A 515 -13.33 0.40 -0.07
C LEU A 515 -14.67 1.00 0.39
N ALA A 516 -14.67 2.24 0.89
CA ALA A 516 -15.87 2.89 1.40
C ALA A 516 -16.90 3.14 0.29
N LEU A 517 -16.44 3.58 -0.90
CA LEU A 517 -17.30 3.73 -2.05
C LEU A 517 -17.79 2.37 -2.59
N ALA A 518 -16.97 1.32 -2.55
CA ALA A 518 -17.44 -0.03 -2.89
C ALA A 518 -18.54 -0.52 -1.94
N ALA A 519 -18.40 -0.30 -0.63
CA ALA A 519 -19.42 -0.63 0.35
C ALA A 519 -20.75 0.09 0.05
N TRP A 520 -20.67 1.38 -0.28
CA TRP A 520 -21.84 2.15 -0.68
C TRP A 520 -22.46 1.70 -2.00
N LEU A 521 -21.64 1.33 -3.00
CA LEU A 521 -22.15 0.75 -4.24
C LEU A 521 -22.91 -0.54 -3.97
N VAL A 522 -22.38 -1.42 -3.11
CA VAL A 522 -23.06 -2.65 -2.71
C VAL A 522 -24.38 -2.36 -2.01
N GLU A 523 -24.39 -1.43 -1.05
CA GLU A 523 -25.61 -1.01 -0.36
C GLU A 523 -26.66 -0.47 -1.34
N VAL A 524 -26.22 0.34 -2.33
CA VAL A 524 -27.05 0.88 -3.42
C VAL A 524 -27.62 -0.23 -4.30
N MET A 525 -26.78 -1.16 -4.75
CA MET A 525 -27.15 -2.26 -5.64
C MET A 525 -28.05 -3.27 -4.94
N LEU A 526 -27.95 -3.44 -3.63
CA LEU A 526 -28.84 -4.33 -2.86
C LEU A 526 -30.16 -3.66 -2.42
N ALA A 527 -30.45 -2.42 -2.86
CA ALA A 527 -31.67 -1.72 -2.50
C ALA A 527 -32.95 -2.46 -2.90
N ASP A 528 -32.92 -3.09 -4.07
CA ASP A 528 -34.00 -3.89 -4.64
C ASP A 528 -33.89 -5.39 -4.30
N GLY A 529 -32.87 -5.76 -3.53
CA GLY A 529 -32.68 -7.09 -2.94
C GLY A 529 -31.71 -8.00 -3.68
N GLU A 530 -31.26 -7.66 -4.90
CA GLU A 530 -30.32 -8.47 -5.68
C GLU A 530 -29.39 -7.60 -6.52
N ILE A 531 -28.09 -7.96 -6.60
CA ILE A 531 -27.15 -7.29 -7.49
C ILE A 531 -27.21 -7.96 -8.87
N ASP A 532 -27.59 -7.22 -9.90
CA ASP A 532 -27.68 -7.78 -11.26
C ASP A 532 -26.29 -7.97 -11.92
N ALA A 533 -26.23 -8.71 -13.03
CA ALA A 533 -24.97 -9.03 -13.71
C ALA A 533 -24.23 -7.80 -14.29
N LYS A 534 -24.94 -6.70 -14.54
CA LYS A 534 -24.36 -5.44 -15.04
C LYS A 534 -23.81 -4.62 -13.88
N GLU A 535 -24.53 -4.56 -12.77
CA GLU A 535 -24.09 -3.92 -11.52
C GLU A 535 -22.87 -4.63 -10.93
N MET A 536 -22.86 -5.97 -10.94
CA MET A 536 -21.71 -6.76 -10.52
C MET A 536 -20.46 -6.44 -11.33
N LYS A 537 -20.59 -6.30 -12.66
CA LYS A 537 -19.46 -5.87 -13.52
C LYS A 537 -18.95 -4.47 -13.18
N ILE A 538 -19.84 -3.54 -12.82
CA ILE A 538 -19.45 -2.18 -12.41
C ILE A 538 -18.69 -2.24 -11.08
N LEU A 539 -19.22 -3.01 -10.11
CA LEU A 539 -18.60 -3.20 -8.81
C LEU A 539 -17.23 -3.86 -8.93
N GLU A 540 -17.10 -4.93 -9.71
CA GLU A 540 -15.82 -5.63 -9.95
C GLU A 540 -14.79 -4.72 -10.66
N ALA A 541 -15.22 -3.97 -11.67
CA ALA A 541 -14.32 -3.07 -12.40
C ALA A 541 -13.83 -1.91 -11.52
N TYR A 542 -14.73 -1.36 -10.70
CA TYR A 542 -14.39 -0.36 -9.69
C TYR A 542 -13.46 -0.95 -8.63
N ALA A 543 -13.83 -2.08 -8.03
CA ALA A 543 -13.07 -2.80 -7.02
C ALA A 543 -11.65 -3.08 -7.48
N LYS A 544 -11.47 -3.62 -8.69
CA LYS A 544 -10.15 -3.88 -9.28
C LYS A 544 -9.29 -2.61 -9.36
N ARG A 545 -9.88 -1.48 -9.75
CA ARG A 545 -9.18 -0.18 -9.84
C ARG A 545 -8.89 0.43 -8.48
N ALA A 546 -9.80 0.24 -7.53
CA ALA A 546 -9.67 0.59 -6.12
C ALA A 546 -8.72 -0.36 -5.35
N GLY A 547 -8.16 -1.38 -6.01
CA GLY A 547 -7.27 -2.37 -5.41
C GLY A 547 -7.98 -3.41 -4.53
N LEU A 548 -9.31 -3.46 -4.51
CA LEU A 548 -10.07 -4.40 -3.68
C LEU A 548 -10.01 -5.82 -4.27
N SER A 549 -9.87 -6.79 -3.38
CA SER A 549 -9.90 -8.21 -3.68
C SER A 549 -11.32 -8.74 -3.88
N THR A 550 -11.44 -9.88 -4.56
CA THR A 550 -12.73 -10.58 -4.73
C THR A 550 -13.39 -10.91 -3.38
N ARG A 551 -12.61 -11.31 -2.36
CA ARG A 551 -13.15 -11.59 -1.03
C ARG A 551 -13.64 -10.34 -0.31
N GLU A 552 -13.00 -9.19 -0.49
CA GLU A 552 -13.51 -7.93 0.06
C GLU A 552 -14.85 -7.57 -0.59
N VAL A 553 -14.96 -7.72 -1.91
CA VAL A 553 -16.22 -7.50 -2.62
C VAL A 553 -17.30 -8.48 -2.13
N GLU A 554 -16.97 -9.78 -2.00
CA GLU A 554 -17.88 -10.78 -1.46
C GLU A 554 -18.31 -10.45 -0.03
N SER A 555 -17.36 -10.10 0.85
CA SER A 555 -17.64 -9.70 2.24
C SER A 555 -18.50 -8.44 2.32
N LEU A 556 -18.28 -7.46 1.43
CA LEU A 556 -19.15 -6.29 1.33
C LEU A 556 -20.56 -6.70 0.91
N ILE A 557 -20.71 -7.58 -0.08
CA ILE A 557 -22.00 -8.09 -0.55
C ILE A 557 -22.72 -8.86 0.56
N GLU A 558 -22.01 -9.71 1.31
CA GLU A 558 -22.57 -10.41 2.46
C GLU A 558 -22.98 -9.45 3.58
N ALA A 559 -22.15 -8.46 3.89
CA ALA A 559 -22.47 -7.41 4.85
C ALA A 559 -23.69 -6.59 4.40
N GLY A 560 -23.82 -6.30 3.11
CA GLY A 560 -24.97 -5.57 2.57
C GLY A 560 -26.25 -6.42 2.64
N LYS A 561 -26.15 -7.70 2.28
CA LYS A 561 -27.27 -8.65 2.36
C LYS A 561 -27.77 -8.84 3.80
N SER A 562 -26.85 -8.85 4.75
CA SER A 562 -27.16 -8.93 6.18
C SER A 562 -27.51 -7.58 6.81
N ARG A 563 -27.55 -6.49 6.03
CA ARG A 563 -27.74 -5.10 6.48
C ARG A 563 -26.78 -4.67 7.58
N SER A 564 -25.60 -5.29 7.63
CA SER A 564 -24.54 -5.00 8.61
C SER A 564 -23.55 -3.96 8.11
N LEU A 565 -23.67 -3.48 6.86
CA LEU A 565 -22.81 -2.42 6.34
C LEU A 565 -22.92 -1.12 7.15
N GLN A 566 -24.02 -0.90 7.89
CA GLN A 566 -24.25 0.22 8.83
C GLN A 566 -23.71 1.57 8.32
N LEU A 567 -23.87 1.80 7.01
CA LEU A 567 -23.40 3.02 6.39
C LEU A 567 -24.41 4.12 6.75
N GLU A 568 -24.07 4.98 7.72
CA GLU A 568 -24.85 6.19 7.95
C GLU A 568 -24.79 7.06 6.70
N GLY A 569 -25.92 7.12 5.98
CA GLY A 569 -26.06 8.00 4.83
C GLY A 569 -26.14 9.47 5.24
N PRO A 570 -25.80 10.38 4.31
CA PRO A 570 -26.03 11.80 4.52
C PRO A 570 -27.49 12.03 4.87
N LYS A 571 -27.73 12.69 6.01
CA LYS A 571 -29.08 12.93 6.55
C LYS A 571 -29.76 14.08 5.83
N GLU A 572 -28.95 14.97 5.24
CA GLU A 572 -29.39 16.14 4.51
C GLU A 572 -28.89 16.15 3.05
N PRO A 573 -29.66 16.72 2.10
CA PRO A 573 -29.22 16.86 0.71
C PRO A 573 -27.92 17.66 0.53
N GLY A 574 -27.62 18.59 1.45
CA GLY A 574 -26.37 19.35 1.47
C GLY A 574 -25.16 18.46 1.76
N GLU A 575 -25.27 17.65 2.81
CA GLU A 575 -24.26 16.66 3.21
C GLU A 575 -24.03 15.63 2.10
N ALA A 576 -25.10 15.18 1.43
CA ALA A 576 -25.02 14.25 0.31
C ALA A 576 -24.24 14.84 -0.88
N ARG A 577 -24.40 16.13 -1.13
CA ARG A 577 -23.67 16.85 -2.17
C ARG A 577 -22.18 16.97 -1.85
N GLU A 578 -21.83 17.33 -0.62
CA GLU A 578 -20.44 17.42 -0.16
C GLU A 578 -19.75 16.06 -0.27
N TRP A 579 -20.46 15.01 0.13
CA TRP A 579 -19.94 13.65 0.07
C TRP A 579 -19.66 13.17 -1.36
N LEU A 580 -20.60 13.37 -2.29
CA LEU A 580 -20.40 13.07 -3.72
C LEU A 580 -19.27 13.92 -4.33
N MET A 581 -19.08 15.15 -3.86
CA MET A 581 -18.01 16.03 -4.28
C MET A 581 -16.64 15.48 -3.84
N GLU A 582 -16.48 15.06 -2.59
CA GLU A 582 -15.23 14.45 -2.09
C GLU A 582 -14.86 13.20 -2.88
N MET A 583 -15.84 12.34 -3.20
CA MET A 583 -15.61 11.13 -3.99
C MET A 583 -15.18 11.45 -5.43
N ALA A 584 -15.77 12.49 -6.03
CA ALA A 584 -15.36 12.96 -7.35
C ALA A 584 -13.94 13.55 -7.34
N GLU A 585 -13.56 14.27 -6.27
CA GLU A 585 -12.19 14.77 -6.06
C GLU A 585 -11.18 13.62 -5.95
N MET A 586 -11.51 12.58 -5.17
CA MET A 586 -10.68 11.39 -5.04
C MET A 586 -10.49 10.65 -6.35
N ALA A 587 -11.57 10.43 -7.11
CA ALA A 587 -11.50 9.80 -8.42
C ALA A 587 -10.63 10.63 -9.39
N LEU A 588 -10.63 11.96 -9.23
CA LEU A 588 -9.82 12.91 -10.00
C LEU A 588 -8.42 13.18 -9.42
N ALA A 589 -7.97 12.46 -8.38
CA ALA A 589 -6.69 12.72 -7.74
C ALA A 589 -5.51 12.56 -8.73
N ASP A 590 -5.63 11.62 -9.66
CA ASP A 590 -4.68 11.45 -10.76
C ASP A 590 -4.97 12.41 -11.95
N GLY A 591 -5.85 13.39 -11.80
CA GLY A 591 -6.27 14.32 -12.85
C GLY A 591 -7.14 13.71 -13.95
N ARG A 592 -7.55 12.44 -13.85
CA ARG A 592 -8.46 11.76 -14.79
C ARG A 592 -9.57 11.08 -14.02
N ILE A 593 -10.67 10.77 -14.69
CA ILE A 593 -11.75 9.95 -14.11
C ILE A 593 -12.16 8.94 -15.17
N SER A 594 -12.31 7.68 -14.78
CA SER A 594 -12.66 6.59 -15.68
C SER A 594 -14.16 6.53 -15.96
N ALA A 595 -14.54 5.73 -16.96
CA ALA A 595 -15.94 5.50 -17.25
C ALA A 595 -16.62 4.74 -16.09
N GLU A 596 -15.91 3.80 -15.49
CA GLU A 596 -16.34 2.97 -14.36
C GLU A 596 -16.54 3.81 -13.10
N GLU A 597 -15.59 4.69 -12.76
CA GLU A 597 -15.73 5.64 -11.64
C GLU A 597 -16.91 6.60 -11.85
N THR A 598 -17.12 7.05 -13.08
CA THR A 598 -18.26 7.91 -13.43
C THR A 598 -19.59 7.16 -13.25
N GLN A 599 -19.66 5.89 -13.65
CA GLN A 599 -20.85 5.06 -13.48
C GLN A 599 -21.13 4.78 -12.01
N ALA A 600 -20.10 4.49 -11.21
CA ALA A 600 -20.22 4.33 -9.77
C ALA A 600 -20.83 5.57 -9.10
N LEU A 601 -20.29 6.75 -9.39
CA LEU A 601 -20.83 8.03 -8.86
C LEU A 601 -22.28 8.28 -9.32
N GLN A 602 -22.63 7.88 -10.54
CA GLN A 602 -24.00 8.03 -11.05
C GLN A 602 -25.00 7.12 -10.33
N LEU A 603 -24.63 5.86 -10.06
CA LEU A 603 -25.46 4.93 -9.29
C LEU A 603 -25.70 5.46 -7.87
N LEU A 604 -24.63 5.90 -7.20
CA LEU A 604 -24.73 6.46 -5.87
C LEU A 604 -25.57 7.75 -5.85
N GLY A 605 -25.32 8.65 -6.81
CA GLY A 605 -26.08 9.87 -7.00
C GLY A 605 -27.59 9.65 -7.12
N LYS A 606 -27.99 8.66 -7.92
CA LYS A 606 -29.41 8.31 -8.11
C LYS A 606 -30.09 7.94 -6.79
N ARG A 607 -29.42 7.18 -5.90
CA ARG A 607 -29.97 6.83 -4.58
C ARG A 607 -30.09 8.03 -3.66
N LEU A 608 -29.15 8.97 -3.74
CA LEU A 608 -29.17 10.24 -3.02
C LEU A 608 -30.08 11.29 -3.65
N GLN A 609 -30.91 10.91 -4.64
CA GLN A 609 -31.84 11.78 -5.36
C GLN A 609 -31.17 12.86 -6.23
N PHE A 610 -29.94 12.62 -6.69
CA PHE A 610 -29.26 13.45 -7.67
C PHE A 610 -29.44 12.88 -9.08
N SER A 611 -29.66 13.77 -10.06
CA SER A 611 -29.75 13.37 -11.46
C SER A 611 -28.35 13.10 -12.05
N SER A 612 -28.28 12.35 -13.16
CA SER A 612 -27.02 12.17 -13.89
C SER A 612 -26.38 13.50 -14.32
N TYR A 613 -27.21 14.52 -14.54
CA TYR A 613 -26.74 15.88 -14.83
C TYR A 613 -26.07 16.51 -13.61
N ASP A 614 -26.64 16.35 -12.41
CA ASP A 614 -26.05 16.86 -11.18
C ASP A 614 -24.71 16.20 -10.87
N ILE A 615 -24.58 14.90 -11.10
CA ILE A 615 -23.31 14.18 -10.93
C ILE A 615 -22.26 14.65 -11.93
N GLN A 616 -22.63 14.86 -13.20
CA GLN A 616 -21.69 15.45 -14.17
C GLN A 616 -21.28 16.87 -13.79
N MET A 617 -22.20 17.66 -13.24
CA MET A 617 -21.90 18.99 -12.72
C MET A 617 -20.97 18.91 -11.52
N LEU A 618 -21.17 17.98 -10.57
CA LEU A 618 -20.29 17.76 -9.43
C LEU A 618 -18.89 17.36 -9.86
N ILE A 619 -18.74 16.42 -10.79
CA ILE A 619 -17.42 16.05 -11.34
C ILE A 619 -16.73 17.25 -11.99
N ARG A 620 -17.49 18.12 -12.69
CA ARG A 620 -16.95 19.36 -13.25
C ARG A 620 -16.54 20.36 -12.16
N GLN A 621 -17.33 20.50 -11.10
CA GLN A 621 -17.00 21.36 -9.95
C GLN A 621 -15.75 20.86 -9.23
N ALA A 622 -15.65 19.56 -8.94
CA ALA A 622 -14.49 18.92 -8.35
C ALA A 622 -13.23 19.17 -9.18
N ARG A 623 -13.31 18.95 -10.50
CA ARG A 623 -12.21 19.25 -11.42
C ARG A 623 -11.83 20.74 -11.39
N ALA A 624 -12.81 21.64 -11.41
CA ALA A 624 -12.57 23.08 -11.40
C ALA A 624 -11.91 23.54 -10.09
N LYS A 625 -12.35 23.00 -8.93
CA LYS A 625 -11.76 23.26 -7.63
C LYS A 625 -10.31 22.78 -7.56
N LEU A 626 -10.05 21.51 -7.85
CA LEU A 626 -8.69 20.95 -7.90
C LEU A 626 -7.79 21.70 -8.87
N TYR A 627 -8.33 22.13 -10.02
CA TYR A 627 -7.61 22.95 -10.98
C TYR A 627 -7.25 24.33 -10.43
N GLN A 628 -8.18 25.01 -9.75
CA GLN A 628 -7.93 26.32 -9.14
C GLN A 628 -6.90 26.24 -8.02
N GLU A 629 -7.02 25.24 -7.13
CA GLU A 629 -6.04 24.95 -6.06
C GLU A 629 -4.66 24.66 -6.64
N SER A 630 -4.60 23.83 -7.67
CA SER A 630 -3.32 23.52 -8.33
C SER A 630 -2.73 24.75 -9.03
N ARG A 631 -3.57 25.62 -9.60
CA ARG A 631 -3.13 26.86 -10.25
C ARG A 631 -2.63 27.89 -9.24
N SER A 632 -3.25 28.01 -8.06
CA SER A 632 -2.76 28.88 -6.99
C SER A 632 -1.40 28.38 -6.50
N GLN A 633 -1.25 27.08 -6.25
CA GLN A 633 0.02 26.46 -5.86
C GLN A 633 1.14 26.70 -6.89
N ILE A 634 0.85 26.54 -8.19
CA ILE A 634 1.81 26.84 -9.27
C ILE A 634 2.21 28.31 -9.28
N ARG A 635 1.25 29.23 -9.10
CA ARG A 635 1.50 30.68 -9.07
C ARG A 635 2.33 31.07 -7.85
N ASP A 636 2.03 30.52 -6.68
CA ASP A 636 2.77 30.80 -5.44
C ASP A 636 4.22 30.30 -5.53
N ARG A 637 4.44 29.16 -6.20
CA ARG A 637 5.79 28.69 -6.52
C ARG A 637 6.50 29.66 -7.48
N ALA A 638 5.80 30.20 -8.47
CA ALA A 638 6.38 31.14 -9.42
C ALA A 638 6.72 32.50 -8.79
N SER A 639 5.93 32.99 -7.82
CA SER A 639 6.24 34.22 -7.08
C SER A 639 7.40 34.01 -6.12
N SER A 640 7.46 32.88 -5.40
CA SER A 640 8.58 32.55 -4.50
C SER A 640 9.95 32.40 -5.19
N ARG A 641 9.98 32.25 -6.52
CA ARG A 641 11.22 32.20 -7.32
C ARG A 641 11.68 33.55 -7.84
N ARG A 642 10.84 34.59 -7.74
CA ARG A 642 11.11 35.94 -8.27
C ARG A 642 11.45 36.96 -7.17
N GLY A 643 11.09 36.67 -5.93
CA GLY A 643 11.61 37.35 -4.74
C GLY A 643 12.76 36.55 -4.18
#